data_AF-A0A1M4EM09-F1
#
_entry.id   AF-A0A1M4EM09-F1
#
_cell.length_a   1.000
_cell.length_b   1.000
_cell.length_c   1.000
_cell.angle_alpha   90.00
_cell.angle_beta   90.00
_cell.angle_gamma   90.00
#
_symmetry.space_group_name_H-M   'P 1'
#
loop_
_entity.id
_entity.type
_entity.pdbx_description
1 polymer ?
#
loop_
_entity_poly.entity_id
_entity_poly.type
_entity_poly.pdbx_seq_one_letter_code
_entity_poly.pdbx_strand_id
1 'polypeptide(L)'
;MSTDRTALGGPSTEHHAQDEDRLVMPAAWLRALHPRRGGAKVAAKAPDADAPAKLAAKLAERGKVLLDSLAKCRDAELAAAGAAYLAGEPTATPLGAAVVVASLPGHDTELAPLFPEAWLAERGPVFAALAVAELASLDLVIDEDLWRVQRMAAHEYPRYWYGGYRANLGARVRAALVAAPDEEYAEVVAALARCREGGIHQRVAASFLAPTEPGWVTADCAEVSGVNHHLAVHLVAAISTPEQAALIAGHVPGYSVLHTLTLPATLVDGMGAEAVPVLAGWLDDAYSADNERRLLGMLAELPTDAAMRVLLDRIDKKYTQPAFIGAAARFPRRAMRLLAASSGKAVDLLLRAHVLTHPELVPEVLASVDGAAAARVDTIANAAPLVTAPPEALPEVLVSPPWTRARKARKPVVVSGLTCADEPAVAWAPGERDNWRGRSDHWGEIYNQTWDQLARQIAGDAGHHRYWYNEIALFVSGPEQLATPLLGKWRPTDTWGTADWLPRVAARFELAALPLVLDLARRGPASAAAVLLPFTSPEIAVLMADWLSRLKSVRATALAWLARHPEPAARALIPAALGKPGAARRQAEQALTALTAGGAHDAGAARRQAEQALTALTAGGAHDAVMRAAAGYGPEAEAAVAGLLAADPLDALPARMPVLPEWADVAILTPINLRGDAGALPPEAVRHVLTMLAISKRGHVYAGLALVKEVCDGRSLAEFAWALFLRWQAAGYPAKESWVMDALGLLGDDETVRRLTPLIRVWPGEGGHARAVAGLDLLAGIGSEVALMHLHGIAEKVKFGGLKSRAKQKMAEVAAELALTPQELADRLVPDFGLSADGSLSLDYGRRQFVVGFDEQLKPYVADAAGKRLKNLPKPGVHDDPELAPAAYQRFAGLKKDVRAVASDNIRRLEQAMVTRRRWSAEEFGRLLVGHPLLWHIVRRLVWGVYDSSGQLTGTLRVAEDRSFADVEDDPLVLPSDALVGVVHPLELGEGPAAWAEVFADYEILQPFPQLGRETYEPDAALIAEIEAAKVPTRAVIGLERRGWRRGDPQDAGWQGWIERDVPGGRAVTVGLDPGISIGSLDFADEQSLVGVSVADLDPVTASEILRDLREITR
;
A
#
# COMPACT_ATOMS: atom_id res chain seq x y z
N MET A 1 -32.23 -46.38 -4.15
CA MET A 1 -33.61 -45.88 -4.37
C MET A 1 -34.26 -45.72 -3.01
N SER A 2 -34.82 -44.54 -2.76
CA SER A 2 -35.57 -44.11 -1.57
C SER A 2 -34.84 -44.07 -0.23
N THR A 3 -34.47 -42.87 0.23
CA THR A 3 -34.53 -42.51 1.65
C THR A 3 -34.87 -41.03 1.82
N ASP A 4 -35.72 -40.82 2.82
CA ASP A 4 -36.46 -39.63 3.18
C ASP A 4 -35.62 -38.42 3.56
N ARG A 5 -36.21 -37.24 3.31
CA ARG A 5 -35.86 -35.97 3.93
C ARG A 5 -36.56 -35.85 5.28
N THR A 6 -35.81 -35.69 6.37
CA THR A 6 -36.33 -35.10 7.61
C THR A 6 -35.23 -34.35 8.39
N ALA A 7 -35.58 -33.11 8.75
CA ALA A 7 -35.07 -32.28 9.85
C ALA A 7 -33.57 -31.93 9.91
N LEU A 8 -33.23 -30.76 9.36
CA LEU A 8 -32.09 -29.95 9.78
C LEU A 8 -32.39 -29.37 11.18
N GLY A 9 -31.80 -29.98 12.21
CA GLY A 9 -31.63 -29.33 13.52
C GLY A 9 -30.61 -28.19 13.41
N GLY A 10 -30.92 -27.04 14.00
CA GLY A 10 -29.99 -25.92 14.12
C GLY A 10 -28.71 -26.30 14.89
N PRO A 11 -27.64 -25.49 14.82
CA PRO A 11 -26.41 -25.77 15.54
C PRO A 11 -26.69 -25.66 17.04
N SER A 12 -26.81 -26.80 17.71
CA SER A 12 -26.84 -26.90 19.16
C SER A 12 -25.55 -26.32 19.71
N THR A 13 -25.69 -25.34 20.62
CA THR A 13 -24.67 -24.77 21.49
C THR A 13 -24.22 -25.80 22.54
N GLU A 14 -23.70 -26.94 22.09
CA GLU A 14 -22.92 -27.87 22.89
C GLU A 14 -21.52 -27.92 22.28
N HIS A 15 -20.78 -26.81 22.41
CA HIS A 15 -19.34 -26.85 22.20
C HIS A 15 -18.74 -27.56 23.40
N HIS A 16 -18.26 -28.78 23.17
CA HIS A 16 -17.42 -29.54 24.09
C HIS A 16 -16.50 -28.61 24.88
N ALA A 17 -16.55 -28.71 26.22
CA ALA A 17 -15.49 -28.17 27.07
C ALA A 17 -14.17 -28.79 26.59
N GLN A 18 -13.42 -28.04 25.76
CA GLN A 18 -12.12 -28.46 25.27
C GLN A 18 -11.16 -28.46 26.46
N ASP A 19 -10.38 -29.52 26.58
CA ASP A 19 -9.24 -29.61 27.47
C ASP A 19 -8.25 -28.47 27.11
N GLU A 20 -8.28 -27.36 27.88
CA GLU A 20 -7.43 -26.17 27.67
C GLU A 20 -5.93 -26.44 27.95
N ASP A 21 -5.57 -27.67 28.32
CA ASP A 21 -4.20 -28.08 28.66
C ASP A 21 -3.59 -29.05 27.63
N ARG A 22 -4.37 -29.52 26.64
CA ARG A 22 -3.88 -30.47 25.62
C ARG A 22 -3.50 -29.80 24.31
N LEU A 23 -2.24 -29.98 23.89
CA LEU A 23 -1.78 -29.50 22.58
C LEU A 23 -2.30 -30.40 21.45
N VAL A 24 -3.05 -29.81 20.52
CA VAL A 24 -3.46 -30.45 19.27
C VAL A 24 -2.78 -29.74 18.12
N MET A 25 -1.74 -30.35 17.53
CA MET A 25 -0.99 -29.73 16.44
C MET A 25 -1.88 -29.51 15.19
N PRO A 26 -1.95 -28.29 14.64
CA PRO A 26 -2.69 -28.01 13.42
C PRO A 26 -2.23 -28.87 12.23
N ALA A 27 -3.15 -29.25 11.34
CA ALA A 27 -2.84 -30.06 10.15
C ALA A 27 -1.78 -29.42 9.23
N ALA A 28 -1.69 -28.09 9.20
CA ALA A 28 -0.66 -27.38 8.45
C ALA A 28 0.75 -27.60 9.03
N TRP A 29 0.88 -27.75 10.36
CA TRP A 29 2.15 -28.00 11.03
C TRP A 29 2.61 -29.44 10.77
N LEU A 30 1.69 -30.39 10.88
CA LEU A 30 1.95 -31.81 10.59
C LEU A 30 2.40 -32.06 9.15
N ARG A 31 1.91 -31.26 8.19
CA ARG A 31 2.37 -31.32 6.78
C ARG A 31 3.75 -30.70 6.54
N ALA A 32 4.19 -29.80 7.43
CA ALA A 32 5.38 -28.99 7.22
C ALA A 32 6.61 -29.49 8.01
N LEU A 33 6.41 -30.06 9.20
CA LEU A 33 7.49 -30.44 10.12
C LEU A 33 8.40 -31.54 9.56
N HIS A 34 9.63 -31.62 10.09
CA HIS A 34 10.52 -32.76 9.88
C HIS A 34 10.15 -33.88 10.87
N PRO A 35 9.62 -35.01 10.40
CA PRO A 35 9.14 -36.06 11.29
C PRO A 35 10.30 -36.66 12.08
N ARG A 36 10.00 -37.14 13.30
CA ARG A 36 10.95 -37.85 14.17
C ARG A 36 10.27 -39.07 14.78
N ARG A 37 11.06 -40.09 15.14
CA ARG A 37 10.56 -41.24 15.90
C ARG A 37 10.15 -40.78 17.30
N GLY A 38 8.98 -41.22 17.76
CA GLY A 38 8.40 -40.81 19.04
C GLY A 38 7.73 -39.43 19.05
N GLY A 39 7.72 -38.70 17.91
CA GLY A 39 7.01 -37.43 17.76
C GLY A 39 5.57 -37.58 17.26
N ALA A 40 5.01 -36.50 16.73
CA ALA A 40 3.69 -36.47 16.14
C ALA A 40 3.56 -37.45 14.96
N LYS A 41 2.40 -38.11 14.88
CA LYS A 41 2.13 -39.08 13.81
C LYS A 41 1.94 -38.36 12.48
N VAL A 42 2.87 -38.57 11.55
CA VAL A 42 2.83 -38.05 10.17
C VAL A 42 2.79 -39.23 9.19
N ALA A 43 2.00 -39.13 8.13
CA ALA A 43 1.97 -40.14 7.08
C ALA A 43 3.27 -40.08 6.26
N ALA A 44 4.09 -41.13 6.32
CA ALA A 44 5.29 -41.26 5.50
C ALA A 44 4.92 -41.84 4.12
N LYS A 45 5.38 -41.20 3.05
CA LYS A 45 5.21 -41.69 1.68
C LYS A 45 6.27 -42.77 1.40
N ALA A 46 5.85 -43.90 0.83
CA ALA A 46 6.77 -44.91 0.32
C ALA A 46 7.67 -44.31 -0.79
N PRO A 47 8.94 -44.77 -0.92
CA PRO A 47 9.82 -44.36 -2.01
C PRO A 47 9.19 -44.58 -3.39
N ASP A 48 9.38 -43.64 -4.32
CA ASP A 48 8.92 -43.80 -5.72
C ASP A 48 9.77 -44.87 -6.42
N ALA A 49 9.15 -46.01 -6.72
CA ALA A 49 9.80 -47.15 -7.38
C ALA A 49 10.31 -46.81 -8.79
N ASP A 50 9.73 -45.80 -9.46
CA ASP A 50 10.15 -45.38 -10.79
C ASP A 50 11.25 -44.30 -10.75
N ALA A 51 11.57 -43.75 -9.57
CA ALA A 51 12.55 -42.67 -9.43
C ALA A 51 13.96 -43.04 -9.93
N PRO A 52 14.50 -44.25 -9.70
CA PRO A 52 15.79 -44.66 -10.27
C PRO A 52 15.84 -44.52 -11.79
N ALA A 53 14.81 -45.01 -12.49
CA ALA A 53 14.75 -44.96 -13.95
C ALA A 53 14.61 -43.52 -14.47
N LYS A 54 13.76 -42.70 -13.82
CA LYS A 54 13.60 -41.27 -14.14
C LYS A 54 14.90 -40.49 -13.93
N LEU A 55 15.59 -40.75 -12.81
CA LEU A 55 16.87 -40.13 -12.48
C LEU A 55 17.94 -40.50 -13.51
N ALA A 56 18.06 -41.79 -13.86
CA ALA A 56 19.02 -42.26 -14.86
C ALA A 56 18.78 -41.61 -16.23
N ALA A 57 17.53 -41.51 -16.68
CA ALA A 57 17.18 -40.86 -17.95
C ALA A 57 17.59 -39.37 -17.96
N LYS A 58 17.28 -38.64 -16.88
CA LYS A 58 17.62 -37.22 -16.76
C LYS A 58 19.12 -36.95 -16.56
N LEU A 59 19.82 -37.85 -15.87
CA LEU A 59 21.28 -37.78 -15.76
C LEU A 59 21.95 -38.02 -17.12
N ALA A 60 21.41 -38.91 -17.96
CA ALA A 60 21.92 -39.10 -19.31
C ALA A 60 21.81 -37.84 -20.19
N GLU A 61 20.72 -37.07 -20.07
CA GLU A 61 20.54 -35.78 -20.76
C GLU A 61 21.61 -34.74 -20.37
N ARG A 62 22.16 -34.85 -19.16
CA ARG A 62 23.08 -33.86 -18.56
C ARG A 62 24.50 -34.40 -18.35
N GLY A 63 24.74 -35.64 -18.75
CA GLY A 63 25.97 -36.39 -18.43
C GLY A 63 27.24 -35.66 -18.85
N LYS A 64 27.23 -35.00 -20.03
CA LYS A 64 28.38 -34.23 -20.50
C LYS A 64 28.72 -33.05 -19.59
N VAL A 65 27.72 -32.26 -19.18
CA VAL A 65 27.93 -31.09 -18.31
C VAL A 65 28.44 -31.52 -16.92
N LEU A 66 27.91 -32.64 -16.39
CA LEU A 66 28.34 -33.19 -15.10
C LEU A 66 29.76 -33.77 -15.18
N LEU A 67 30.10 -34.51 -16.23
CA LEU A 67 31.45 -35.02 -16.44
C LEU A 67 32.48 -33.88 -16.63
N ASP A 68 32.11 -32.82 -17.35
CA ASP A 68 32.95 -31.63 -17.51
C ASP A 68 33.18 -30.90 -16.17
N SER A 69 32.19 -30.91 -15.27
CA SER A 69 32.33 -30.40 -13.90
C SER A 69 33.28 -31.27 -13.06
N LEU A 70 33.11 -32.60 -13.11
CA LEU A 70 33.96 -33.55 -12.38
C LEU A 70 35.42 -33.52 -12.85
N ALA A 71 35.65 -33.38 -14.15
CA ALA A 71 37.00 -33.27 -14.72
C ALA A 71 37.75 -32.02 -14.22
N LYS A 72 37.04 -31.03 -13.70
CA LYS A 72 37.60 -29.79 -13.13
C LYS A 72 37.67 -29.83 -11.60
N CYS A 73 37.24 -30.91 -10.96
CA CYS A 73 37.39 -31.12 -9.52
C CYS A 73 38.87 -31.41 -9.20
N ARG A 74 39.43 -30.67 -8.23
CA ARG A 74 40.84 -30.81 -7.83
C ARG A 74 41.09 -32.02 -6.93
N ASP A 75 40.03 -32.51 -6.28
CA ASP A 75 40.08 -33.68 -5.42
C ASP A 75 39.84 -34.95 -6.27
N ALA A 76 40.90 -35.73 -6.45
CA ALA A 76 40.86 -36.95 -7.27
C ALA A 76 39.90 -38.01 -6.71
N GLU A 77 39.69 -38.03 -5.39
CA GLU A 77 38.74 -38.95 -4.75
C GLU A 77 37.30 -38.55 -5.10
N LEU A 78 36.95 -37.26 -4.98
CA LEU A 78 35.62 -36.77 -5.34
C LEU A 78 35.33 -36.97 -6.82
N ALA A 79 36.31 -36.65 -7.69
CA ALA A 79 36.17 -36.82 -9.14
C ALA A 79 35.91 -38.29 -9.51
N ALA A 80 36.70 -39.22 -8.96
CA ALA A 80 36.56 -40.65 -9.21
C ALA A 80 35.23 -41.20 -8.67
N ALA A 81 34.85 -40.83 -7.44
CA ALA A 81 33.60 -41.28 -6.83
C ALA A 81 32.37 -40.77 -7.60
N GLY A 82 32.37 -39.50 -8.02
CA GLY A 82 31.30 -38.92 -8.82
C GLY A 82 31.18 -39.57 -10.20
N ALA A 83 32.31 -39.86 -10.85
CA ALA A 83 32.35 -40.52 -12.15
C ALA A 83 31.80 -41.96 -12.08
N ALA A 84 32.18 -42.73 -11.06
CA ALA A 84 31.65 -44.08 -10.83
C ALA A 84 30.13 -44.08 -10.61
N TYR A 85 29.59 -43.07 -9.90
CA TYR A 85 28.14 -42.94 -9.72
C TYR A 85 27.42 -42.56 -11.02
N LEU A 86 27.96 -41.63 -11.82
CA LEU A 86 27.39 -41.27 -13.13
C LEU A 86 27.42 -42.43 -14.13
N ALA A 87 28.43 -43.30 -14.05
CA ALA A 87 28.53 -44.50 -14.87
C ALA A 87 27.54 -45.61 -14.46
N GLY A 88 26.80 -45.44 -13.36
CA GLY A 88 25.85 -46.42 -12.85
C GLY A 88 26.54 -47.67 -12.26
N GLU A 89 27.76 -47.53 -11.73
CA GLU A 89 28.48 -48.67 -11.17
C GLU A 89 27.77 -49.21 -9.91
N PRO A 90 27.57 -50.55 -9.80
CA PRO A 90 26.97 -51.15 -8.59
C PRO A 90 27.78 -50.88 -7.31
N THR A 91 29.09 -50.66 -7.45
CA THR A 91 30.04 -50.35 -6.38
C THR A 91 30.11 -48.85 -6.04
N ALA A 92 29.37 -47.99 -6.74
CA ALA A 92 29.39 -46.55 -6.49
C ALA A 92 29.03 -46.23 -5.04
N THR A 93 29.83 -45.36 -4.41
CA THR A 93 29.75 -45.06 -2.97
C THR A 93 28.71 -43.97 -2.67
N PRO A 94 28.25 -43.82 -1.41
CA PRO A 94 27.42 -42.70 -0.99
C PRO A 94 28.08 -41.33 -1.27
N LEU A 95 29.41 -41.25 -1.15
CA LEU A 95 30.19 -40.07 -1.52
C LEU A 95 30.05 -39.73 -3.01
N GLY A 96 30.07 -40.72 -3.90
CA GLY A 96 29.88 -40.51 -5.33
C GLY A 96 28.50 -39.94 -5.67
N ALA A 97 27.45 -40.45 -5.01
CA ALA A 97 26.10 -39.92 -5.13
C ALA A 97 26.00 -38.45 -4.66
N ALA A 98 26.64 -38.14 -3.52
CA ALA A 98 26.69 -36.79 -2.97
C ALA A 98 27.41 -35.80 -3.90
N VAL A 99 28.53 -36.20 -4.51
CA VAL A 99 29.30 -35.36 -5.45
C VAL A 99 28.46 -34.99 -6.69
N VAL A 100 27.71 -35.95 -7.24
CA VAL A 100 26.86 -35.70 -8.42
C VAL A 100 25.73 -34.71 -8.08
N VAL A 101 25.11 -34.83 -6.92
CA VAL A 101 24.11 -33.86 -6.45
C VAL A 101 24.73 -32.48 -6.21
N ALA A 102 25.91 -32.42 -5.58
CA ALA A 102 26.62 -31.17 -5.30
C ALA A 102 27.04 -30.43 -6.59
N SER A 103 27.16 -31.15 -7.70
CA SER A 103 27.55 -30.60 -9.02
C SER A 103 26.40 -29.91 -9.76
N LEU A 104 25.16 -29.93 -9.24
CA LEU A 104 24.00 -29.32 -9.89
C LEU A 104 23.87 -27.82 -9.57
N PRO A 105 23.50 -26.99 -10.56
CA PRO A 105 23.12 -25.60 -10.30
C PRO A 105 21.93 -25.51 -9.33
N GLY A 106 21.94 -24.55 -8.42
CA GLY A 106 21.07 -24.47 -7.23
C GLY A 106 19.57 -24.23 -7.49
N HIS A 107 19.13 -24.25 -8.74
CA HIS A 107 17.76 -24.01 -9.16
C HIS A 107 17.15 -25.16 -9.98
N ASP A 108 17.82 -26.30 -10.06
CA ASP A 108 17.33 -27.44 -10.83
C ASP A 108 16.18 -28.18 -10.13
N THR A 109 14.98 -27.60 -10.17
CA THR A 109 13.79 -28.10 -9.48
C THR A 109 13.24 -29.42 -10.00
N GLU A 110 13.71 -29.89 -11.16
CA GLU A 110 13.26 -31.16 -11.77
C GLU A 110 14.08 -32.36 -11.31
N LEU A 111 15.42 -32.27 -11.33
CA LEU A 111 16.31 -33.41 -11.08
C LEU A 111 16.50 -33.67 -9.59
N ALA A 112 16.59 -32.57 -8.86
CA ALA A 112 16.88 -32.50 -7.44
C ALA A 112 16.08 -33.46 -6.53
N PRO A 113 14.74 -33.54 -6.65
CA PRO A 113 13.92 -34.38 -5.77
C PRO A 113 14.01 -35.88 -6.07
N LEU A 114 14.53 -36.27 -7.25
CA LEU A 114 14.61 -37.67 -7.66
C LEU A 114 15.72 -38.45 -6.94
N PHE A 115 16.80 -37.78 -6.52
CA PHE A 115 17.92 -38.41 -5.83
C PHE A 115 17.55 -39.16 -4.54
N PRO A 116 16.94 -38.52 -3.52
CA PRO A 116 16.59 -39.23 -2.29
C PRO A 116 15.59 -40.37 -2.54
N GLU A 117 14.67 -40.23 -3.49
CA GLU A 117 13.74 -41.30 -3.87
C GLU A 117 14.48 -42.49 -4.49
N ALA A 118 15.41 -42.23 -5.43
CA ALA A 118 16.21 -43.27 -6.08
C ALA A 118 17.15 -43.98 -5.10
N TRP A 119 17.83 -43.25 -4.21
CA TRP A 119 18.70 -43.84 -3.19
C TRP A 119 17.92 -44.77 -2.26
N LEU A 120 16.74 -44.34 -1.80
CA LEU A 120 15.89 -45.15 -0.93
C LEU A 120 15.34 -46.39 -1.66
N ALA A 121 14.90 -46.25 -2.90
CA ALA A 121 14.27 -47.34 -3.67
C ALA A 121 15.27 -48.40 -4.15
N GLU A 122 16.47 -47.99 -4.58
CA GLU A 122 17.45 -48.88 -5.21
C GLU A 122 18.57 -49.35 -4.27
N ARG A 123 18.99 -48.49 -3.34
CA ARG A 123 20.20 -48.70 -2.51
C ARG A 123 19.93 -48.76 -1.00
N GLY A 124 18.68 -48.55 -0.59
CA GLY A 124 18.21 -48.66 0.79
C GLY A 124 18.54 -47.43 1.68
N PRO A 125 17.97 -47.39 2.90
CA PRO A 125 18.07 -46.24 3.79
C PRO A 125 19.46 -46.00 4.36
N VAL A 126 20.28 -47.05 4.56
CA VAL A 126 21.69 -46.88 4.99
C VAL A 126 22.48 -46.09 3.95
N PHE A 127 22.35 -46.43 2.66
CA PHE A 127 23.01 -45.69 1.59
C PHE A 127 22.51 -44.25 1.50
N ALA A 128 21.20 -44.05 1.54
CA ALA A 128 20.59 -42.72 1.45
C ALA A 128 21.02 -41.80 2.61
N ALA A 129 21.07 -42.33 3.84
CA ALA A 129 21.51 -41.58 5.02
C ALA A 129 22.99 -41.17 4.94
N LEU A 130 23.86 -42.09 4.51
CA LEU A 130 25.28 -41.78 4.30
C LEU A 130 25.49 -40.78 3.16
N ALA A 131 24.72 -40.87 2.06
CA ALA A 131 24.84 -39.92 0.95
C ALA A 131 24.45 -38.49 1.37
N VAL A 132 23.42 -38.33 2.22
CA VAL A 132 23.06 -37.03 2.82
C VAL A 132 24.16 -36.52 3.75
N ALA A 133 24.75 -37.39 4.57
CA ALA A 133 25.84 -37.01 5.47
C ALA A 133 27.09 -36.54 4.70
N GLU A 134 27.46 -37.25 3.63
CA GLU A 134 28.57 -36.85 2.75
C GLU A 134 28.27 -35.53 2.03
N LEU A 135 27.04 -35.34 1.51
CA LEU A 135 26.62 -34.11 0.83
C LEU A 135 26.72 -32.87 1.72
N ALA A 136 26.52 -33.02 3.03
CA ALA A 136 26.67 -31.92 3.98
C ALA A 136 28.10 -31.37 4.05
N SER A 137 29.10 -32.17 3.67
CA SER A 137 30.53 -31.80 3.72
C SER A 137 31.09 -31.21 2.41
N LEU A 138 30.25 -31.03 1.39
CA LEU A 138 30.68 -30.58 0.05
C LEU A 138 30.16 -29.18 -0.27
N ASP A 139 30.89 -28.37 -1.04
CA ASP A 139 30.42 -27.08 -1.57
C ASP A 139 30.63 -26.96 -3.09
N LEU A 140 29.93 -26.02 -3.73
CA LEU A 140 30.05 -25.68 -5.15
C LEU A 140 30.59 -24.24 -5.27
N VAL A 141 31.79 -24.08 -5.81
CA VAL A 141 32.49 -22.78 -5.92
C VAL A 141 32.58 -22.33 -7.37
N ILE A 142 32.38 -21.03 -7.60
CA ILE A 142 32.60 -20.35 -8.89
C ILE A 142 33.98 -19.68 -8.87
N ASP A 143 34.83 -20.01 -9.84
CA ASP A 143 36.18 -19.49 -10.02
C ASP A 143 36.37 -19.11 -11.50
N GLU A 144 36.54 -17.81 -11.81
CA GLU A 144 36.80 -17.30 -13.17
C GLU A 144 36.00 -18.00 -14.30
N ASP A 145 34.66 -18.02 -14.18
CA ASP A 145 33.69 -18.68 -15.07
C ASP A 145 33.49 -20.21 -14.92
N LEU A 146 34.06 -20.84 -13.89
CA LEU A 146 34.00 -22.30 -13.68
C LEU A 146 33.29 -22.73 -12.39
N TRP A 147 32.35 -23.67 -12.51
CA TRP A 147 31.68 -24.34 -11.39
C TRP A 147 32.46 -25.61 -10.98
N ARG A 148 32.86 -25.75 -9.71
CA ARG A 148 33.53 -26.97 -9.21
C ARG A 148 33.10 -27.38 -7.81
N VAL A 149 33.05 -28.70 -7.55
CA VAL A 149 32.78 -29.28 -6.23
C VAL A 149 34.07 -29.42 -5.42
N GLN A 150 34.00 -29.16 -4.11
CA GLN A 150 35.11 -29.34 -3.16
C GLN A 150 34.61 -29.77 -1.77
N ARG A 151 35.50 -30.30 -0.93
CA ARG A 151 35.23 -30.52 0.50
C ARG A 151 35.28 -29.21 1.27
N MET A 152 34.42 -29.10 2.29
CA MET A 152 34.31 -27.94 3.16
C MET A 152 35.19 -28.06 4.39
N ALA A 153 35.86 -26.97 4.77
CA ALA A 153 36.50 -26.87 6.06
C ALA A 153 35.47 -26.71 7.19
N ALA A 154 35.87 -26.97 8.45
CA ALA A 154 34.96 -26.96 9.60
C ALA A 154 34.29 -25.59 9.85
N HIS A 155 34.96 -24.49 9.51
CA HIS A 155 34.46 -23.13 9.66
C HIS A 155 33.67 -22.62 8.43
N GLU A 156 33.69 -23.37 7.32
CA GLU A 156 32.94 -23.00 6.11
C GLU A 156 31.48 -23.43 6.22
N TYR A 157 30.58 -22.77 5.49
CA TYR A 157 29.16 -23.13 5.40
C TYR A 157 28.67 -22.90 3.95
N PRO A 158 27.66 -23.64 3.46
CA PRO A 158 27.20 -23.50 2.08
C PRO A 158 26.68 -22.09 1.80
N ARG A 159 27.04 -21.49 0.66
CA ARG A 159 26.56 -20.15 0.27
C ARG A 159 25.02 -20.11 0.20
N TYR A 160 24.44 -18.98 0.66
CA TYR A 160 23.01 -18.80 1.00
C TYR A 160 21.99 -19.29 -0.05
N TRP A 161 22.35 -19.27 -1.33
CA TRP A 161 21.47 -19.65 -2.44
C TRP A 161 21.36 -21.17 -2.67
N TYR A 162 22.23 -22.00 -2.08
CA TYR A 162 22.31 -23.46 -2.32
C TYR A 162 21.89 -24.32 -1.11
N GLY A 163 21.80 -23.75 0.10
CA GLY A 163 21.52 -24.51 1.32
C GLY A 163 20.09 -25.04 1.44
N GLY A 164 19.09 -24.30 0.95
CA GLY A 164 17.67 -24.68 1.07
C GLY A 164 17.31 -25.94 0.29
N TYR A 165 17.94 -26.18 -0.86
CA TYR A 165 17.75 -27.40 -1.63
C TYR A 165 18.26 -28.63 -0.86
N ARG A 166 19.49 -28.59 -0.33
CA ARG A 166 20.13 -29.72 0.37
C ARG A 166 19.37 -30.18 1.61
N ALA A 167 18.80 -29.23 2.37
CA ALA A 167 17.96 -29.52 3.52
C ALA A 167 16.71 -30.34 3.14
N ASN A 168 16.13 -30.13 1.95
CA ASN A 168 14.94 -30.86 1.50
C ASN A 168 15.23 -32.34 1.18
N LEU A 169 16.41 -32.68 0.64
CA LEU A 169 16.79 -34.09 0.41
C LEU A 169 16.96 -34.80 1.76
N GLY A 170 17.68 -34.16 2.68
CA GLY A 170 17.85 -34.70 4.04
C GLY A 170 16.52 -34.91 4.74
N ALA A 171 15.59 -33.96 4.61
CA ALA A 171 14.24 -34.07 5.16
C ALA A 171 13.46 -35.27 4.59
N ARG A 172 13.61 -35.54 3.29
CA ARG A 172 12.98 -36.71 2.64
C ARG A 172 13.54 -38.03 3.14
N VAL A 173 14.87 -38.13 3.31
CA VAL A 173 15.52 -39.32 3.87
C VAL A 173 15.10 -39.52 5.33
N ARG A 174 15.14 -38.46 6.16
CA ARG A 174 14.66 -38.49 7.55
C ARG A 174 13.22 -39.01 7.64
N ALA A 175 12.32 -38.57 6.76
CA ALA A 175 10.94 -39.06 6.73
C ALA A 175 10.82 -40.56 6.42
N ALA A 176 11.70 -41.12 5.59
CA ALA A 176 11.76 -42.57 5.37
C ALA A 176 12.26 -43.32 6.61
N LEU A 177 13.29 -42.80 7.29
CA LEU A 177 13.87 -43.42 8.48
C LEU A 177 12.87 -43.54 9.65
N VAL A 178 11.92 -42.61 9.74
CA VAL A 178 10.84 -42.65 10.74
C VAL A 178 9.89 -43.83 10.51
N ALA A 179 9.69 -44.24 9.25
CA ALA A 179 8.83 -45.35 8.87
C ALA A 179 9.56 -46.70 8.73
N ALA A 180 10.90 -46.70 8.80
CA ALA A 180 11.70 -47.92 8.70
C ALA A 180 11.42 -48.89 9.88
N PRO A 181 11.63 -50.20 9.73
CA PRO A 181 11.69 -51.13 10.85
C PRO A 181 12.80 -50.75 11.85
N ASP A 182 12.66 -51.17 13.11
CA ASP A 182 13.63 -50.82 14.17
C ASP A 182 15.03 -51.38 13.90
N GLU A 183 15.15 -52.57 13.32
CA GLU A 183 16.43 -53.19 12.93
C GLU A 183 17.15 -52.35 11.87
N GLU A 184 16.44 -51.97 10.81
CA GLU A 184 16.99 -51.16 9.71
C GLU A 184 17.37 -49.74 10.19
N TYR A 185 16.61 -49.16 11.11
CA TYR A 185 16.96 -47.88 11.73
C TYR A 185 18.22 -48.01 12.60
N ALA A 186 18.38 -49.09 13.36
CA ALA A 186 19.58 -49.35 14.16
C ALA A 186 20.82 -49.49 13.28
N GLU A 187 20.71 -50.13 12.11
CA GLU A 187 21.79 -50.21 11.11
C GLU A 187 22.17 -48.82 10.57
N VAL A 188 21.17 -47.98 10.27
CA VAL A 188 21.41 -46.59 9.84
C VAL A 188 22.13 -45.79 10.93
N VAL A 189 21.71 -45.89 12.19
CA VAL A 189 22.37 -45.23 13.32
C VAL A 189 23.81 -45.71 13.46
N ALA A 190 24.06 -47.03 13.39
CA ALA A 190 25.42 -47.58 13.44
C ALA A 190 26.30 -47.13 12.26
N ALA A 191 25.73 -46.95 11.07
CA ALA A 191 26.44 -46.41 9.92
C ALA A 191 26.75 -44.90 10.09
N LEU A 192 25.78 -44.10 10.53
CA LEU A 192 25.96 -42.69 10.83
C LEU A 192 27.00 -42.47 11.93
N ALA A 193 27.03 -43.32 12.96
CA ALA A 193 28.03 -43.27 14.03
C ALA A 193 29.48 -43.28 13.51
N ARG A 194 29.76 -44.10 12.49
CA ARG A 194 31.08 -44.14 11.82
C ARG A 194 31.31 -42.90 10.95
N CYS A 195 30.29 -42.44 10.23
CA CYS A 195 30.38 -41.25 9.38
C CYS A 195 30.70 -39.96 10.16
N ARG A 196 30.35 -39.91 11.44
CA ARG A 196 30.63 -38.76 12.35
C ARG A 196 32.13 -38.48 12.52
N GLU A 197 33.01 -39.44 12.24
CA GLU A 197 34.46 -39.26 12.25
C GLU A 197 34.96 -38.33 11.13
N GLY A 198 34.14 -38.09 10.08
CA GLY A 198 34.49 -37.29 8.91
C GLY A 198 34.50 -35.76 9.13
N GLY A 199 33.98 -35.26 10.26
CA GLY A 199 33.99 -33.83 10.58
C GLY A 199 32.65 -33.28 11.08
N ILE A 200 32.65 -31.98 11.38
CA ILE A 200 31.48 -31.29 11.99
C ILE A 200 30.25 -31.31 11.07
N HIS A 201 30.45 -31.23 9.75
CA HIS A 201 29.37 -31.24 8.77
C HIS A 201 28.61 -32.58 8.76
N GLN A 202 29.35 -33.70 8.77
CA GLN A 202 28.76 -35.04 8.88
C GLN A 202 28.10 -35.26 10.24
N ARG A 203 28.68 -34.74 11.33
CA ARG A 203 28.08 -34.81 12.68
C ARG A 203 26.72 -34.13 12.73
N VAL A 204 26.63 -32.90 12.22
CA VAL A 204 25.37 -32.14 12.14
C VAL A 204 24.32 -32.88 11.30
N ALA A 205 24.71 -33.41 10.14
CA ALA A 205 23.80 -34.20 9.29
C ALA A 205 23.33 -35.49 9.98
N ALA A 206 24.22 -36.19 10.69
CA ALA A 206 23.88 -37.39 11.46
C ALA A 206 22.89 -37.07 12.59
N SER A 207 23.12 -36.01 13.37
CA SER A 207 22.20 -35.55 14.42
C SER A 207 20.85 -35.10 13.86
N PHE A 208 20.83 -34.50 12.67
CA PHE A 208 19.59 -34.16 11.97
C PHE A 208 18.80 -35.40 11.54
N LEU A 209 19.47 -36.44 11.02
CA LEU A 209 18.84 -37.68 10.53
C LEU A 209 18.41 -38.62 11.67
N ALA A 210 19.17 -38.66 12.76
CA ALA A 210 18.95 -39.52 13.92
C ALA A 210 18.78 -38.69 15.22
N PRO A 211 17.72 -37.88 15.36
CA PRO A 211 17.48 -37.08 16.56
C PRO A 211 17.15 -37.92 17.81
N THR A 212 17.03 -39.24 17.68
CA THR A 212 16.85 -40.19 18.80
C THR A 212 18.12 -40.43 19.60
N GLU A 213 19.27 -39.91 19.15
CA GLU A 213 20.56 -40.01 19.85
C GLU A 213 20.85 -38.70 20.60
N PRO A 214 20.25 -38.43 21.78
CA PRO A 214 20.33 -37.14 22.45
C PRO A 214 21.76 -36.76 22.85
N GLY A 215 22.62 -37.76 23.12
CA GLY A 215 24.04 -37.53 23.40
C GLY A 215 24.79 -36.92 22.21
N TRP A 216 24.45 -37.32 20.97
CA TRP A 216 25.02 -36.73 19.76
C TRP A 216 24.54 -35.30 19.58
N VAL A 217 23.23 -35.08 19.70
CA VAL A 217 22.62 -33.75 19.52
C VAL A 217 23.20 -32.75 20.53
N THR A 218 23.33 -33.14 21.81
CA THR A 218 23.89 -32.26 22.84
C THR A 218 25.35 -31.92 22.58
N ALA A 219 26.19 -32.91 22.23
CA ALA A 219 27.60 -32.68 21.93
C ALA A 219 27.79 -31.78 20.70
N ASP A 220 27.02 -32.03 19.64
CA ASP A 220 27.11 -31.26 18.41
C ASP A 220 26.61 -29.82 18.59
N CYS A 221 25.53 -29.60 19.37
CA CYS A 221 25.08 -28.25 19.73
C CYS A 221 26.14 -27.46 20.48
N ALA A 222 26.85 -28.08 21.43
CA ALA A 222 27.90 -27.41 22.21
C ALA A 222 29.14 -27.07 21.37
N GLU A 223 29.49 -27.92 20.39
CA GLU A 223 30.63 -27.66 19.51
C GLU A 223 30.29 -26.60 18.43
N VAL A 224 29.12 -26.72 17.79
CA VAL A 224 28.68 -25.80 16.73
C VAL A 224 28.56 -24.36 17.24
N SER A 225 28.07 -24.14 18.46
CA SER A 225 27.97 -22.81 19.06
C SER A 225 29.34 -22.13 19.25
N GLY A 226 30.41 -22.90 19.44
CA GLY A 226 31.78 -22.40 19.60
C GLY A 226 32.59 -22.30 18.30
N VAL A 227 32.24 -23.05 17.26
CA VAL A 227 33.06 -23.19 16.04
C VAL A 227 32.43 -22.52 14.82
N ASN A 228 31.14 -22.72 14.57
CA ASN A 228 30.48 -22.26 13.34
C ASN A 228 28.96 -22.14 13.54
N HIS A 229 28.48 -20.98 14.00
CA HIS A 229 27.06 -20.75 14.27
C HIS A 229 26.15 -20.94 13.04
N HIS A 230 26.67 -20.91 11.81
CA HIS A 230 25.85 -21.05 10.61
C HIS A 230 25.28 -22.47 10.45
N LEU A 231 25.86 -23.48 11.11
CA LEU A 231 25.35 -24.85 11.11
C LEU A 231 24.19 -25.07 12.09
N ALA A 232 23.95 -24.12 13.01
CA ALA A 232 22.95 -24.19 14.06
C ALA A 232 21.52 -24.46 13.54
N VAL A 233 21.18 -23.95 12.34
CA VAL A 233 19.85 -24.12 11.72
C VAL A 233 19.46 -25.58 11.50
N HIS A 234 20.42 -26.47 11.24
CA HIS A 234 20.17 -27.90 11.03
C HIS A 234 19.97 -28.64 12.36
N LEU A 235 20.68 -28.24 13.41
CA LEU A 235 20.58 -28.83 14.74
C LEU A 235 19.28 -28.46 15.46
N VAL A 236 18.71 -27.29 15.19
CA VAL A 236 17.39 -26.89 15.73
C VAL A 236 16.28 -27.87 15.35
N ALA A 237 16.38 -28.56 14.22
CA ALA A 237 15.42 -29.61 13.84
C ALA A 237 15.61 -30.93 14.61
N ALA A 238 16.69 -31.07 15.38
CA ALA A 238 17.05 -32.29 16.12
C ALA A 238 16.86 -32.16 17.64
N ILE A 239 16.86 -30.93 18.19
CA ILE A 239 16.70 -30.72 19.63
C ILE A 239 15.36 -31.20 20.18
N SER A 240 15.35 -31.56 21.45
CA SER A 240 14.17 -32.01 22.20
C SER A 240 14.13 -31.54 23.66
N THR A 241 15.16 -30.85 24.16
CA THR A 241 15.20 -30.38 25.56
C THR A 241 15.57 -28.89 25.68
N PRO A 242 15.17 -28.21 26.78
CA PRO A 242 15.55 -26.82 27.04
C PRO A 242 17.07 -26.58 27.09
N GLU A 243 17.84 -27.53 27.60
CA GLU A 243 19.30 -27.43 27.70
C GLU A 243 19.95 -27.39 26.30
N GLN A 244 19.47 -28.24 25.38
CA GLN A 244 19.93 -28.21 23.99
C GLN A 244 19.52 -26.92 23.28
N ALA A 245 18.30 -26.42 23.55
CA ALA A 245 17.82 -25.17 22.99
C ALA A 245 18.67 -23.97 23.45
N ALA A 246 19.04 -23.91 24.73
CA ALA A 246 19.88 -22.84 25.27
C ALA A 246 21.28 -22.77 24.61
N LEU A 247 21.80 -23.90 24.12
CA LEU A 247 23.09 -23.95 23.43
C LEU A 247 23.05 -23.41 22.01
N ILE A 248 21.92 -23.54 21.30
CA ILE A 248 21.91 -23.41 19.83
C ILE A 248 20.86 -22.44 19.27
N ALA A 249 19.74 -22.22 19.97
CA ALA A 249 18.61 -21.47 19.42
C ALA A 249 18.92 -19.99 19.17
N GLY A 250 19.75 -19.37 20.02
CA GLY A 250 20.19 -17.97 19.87
C GLY A 250 21.23 -17.76 18.77
N HIS A 251 21.83 -18.83 18.25
CA HIS A 251 22.78 -18.78 17.14
C HIS A 251 22.09 -18.84 15.77
N VAL A 252 20.81 -19.18 15.73
CA VAL A 252 20.08 -19.24 14.46
C VAL A 252 19.47 -17.87 14.16
N PRO A 253 19.90 -17.21 13.08
CA PRO A 253 19.29 -15.95 12.69
C PRO A 253 17.80 -16.17 12.43
N GLY A 254 16.94 -15.31 12.98
CA GLY A 254 15.49 -15.41 12.78
C GLY A 254 15.13 -15.57 11.31
N TYR A 255 15.82 -14.88 10.39
CA TYR A 255 15.50 -15.00 8.97
C TYR A 255 15.72 -16.37 8.34
N SER A 256 16.66 -17.18 8.84
CA SER A 256 16.91 -18.53 8.32
C SER A 256 15.81 -19.52 8.69
N VAL A 257 15.12 -19.30 9.81
CA VAL A 257 14.07 -20.18 10.34
C VAL A 257 12.70 -19.77 9.83
N LEU A 258 12.50 -18.48 9.60
CA LEU A 258 11.17 -17.89 9.51
C LEU A 258 10.63 -17.77 8.08
N HIS A 259 11.35 -18.19 7.04
CA HIS A 259 10.76 -18.30 5.69
C HIS A 259 9.77 -19.46 5.57
N THR A 260 9.83 -20.47 6.45
CA THR A 260 8.95 -21.64 6.41
C THR A 260 8.31 -21.92 7.78
N LEU A 261 7.30 -22.79 7.82
CA LEU A 261 6.68 -23.28 9.05
C LEU A 261 7.42 -24.51 9.62
N THR A 262 8.30 -25.11 8.83
CA THR A 262 8.91 -26.42 9.08
C THR A 262 9.71 -26.46 10.37
N LEU A 263 10.68 -25.57 10.55
CA LEU A 263 11.55 -25.59 11.73
C LEU A 263 10.80 -25.26 13.04
N PRO A 264 9.98 -24.19 13.12
CA PRO A 264 9.17 -23.95 14.31
C PRO A 264 8.23 -25.10 14.65
N ALA A 265 7.57 -25.72 13.66
CA ALA A 265 6.70 -26.87 13.91
C ALA A 265 7.48 -28.09 14.39
N THR A 266 8.67 -28.33 13.85
CA THR A 266 9.58 -29.40 14.27
C THR A 266 10.10 -29.20 15.69
N LEU A 267 10.33 -27.94 16.08
CA LEU A 267 10.73 -27.57 17.44
C LEU A 267 9.60 -27.88 18.43
N VAL A 268 8.38 -27.43 18.14
CA VAL A 268 7.20 -27.69 18.99
C VAL A 268 6.91 -29.19 19.09
N ASP A 269 7.09 -29.94 18.01
CA ASP A 269 7.00 -31.41 18.04
C ASP A 269 8.02 -32.05 18.99
N GLY A 270 9.25 -31.52 19.04
CA GLY A 270 10.32 -32.05 19.88
C GLY A 270 10.26 -31.66 21.35
N MET A 271 9.81 -30.43 21.66
CA MET A 271 9.87 -29.84 23.00
C MET A 271 8.49 -29.58 23.62
N GLY A 272 7.40 -29.67 22.84
CA GLY A 272 6.07 -29.30 23.30
C GLY A 272 5.99 -27.84 23.77
N ALA A 273 5.40 -27.63 24.95
CA ALA A 273 5.26 -26.30 25.55
C ALA A 273 6.58 -25.64 25.94
N GLU A 274 7.65 -26.42 26.17
CA GLU A 274 8.98 -25.89 26.50
C GLU A 274 9.63 -25.14 25.33
N ALA A 275 9.03 -25.18 24.13
CA ALA A 275 9.45 -24.38 22.98
C ALA A 275 9.11 -22.88 23.12
N VAL A 276 8.23 -22.48 24.04
CA VAL A 276 7.73 -21.09 24.16
C VAL A 276 8.86 -20.06 24.27
N PRO A 277 9.89 -20.22 25.13
CA PRO A 277 10.97 -19.23 25.23
C PRO A 277 11.76 -19.05 23.93
N VAL A 278 11.96 -20.14 23.18
CA VAL A 278 12.66 -20.10 21.88
C VAL A 278 11.82 -19.36 20.84
N LEU A 279 10.52 -19.68 20.75
CA LEU A 279 9.60 -18.99 19.85
C LEU A 279 9.47 -17.50 20.17
N ALA A 280 9.49 -17.14 21.47
CA ALA A 280 9.47 -15.75 21.91
C ALA A 280 10.76 -15.01 21.54
N GLY A 281 11.93 -15.64 21.70
CA GLY A 281 13.22 -15.08 21.26
C GLY A 281 13.23 -14.82 19.75
N TRP A 282 12.84 -15.81 18.94
CA TRP A 282 12.74 -15.63 17.48
C TRP A 282 11.68 -14.61 17.06
N LEU A 283 10.63 -14.39 17.87
CA LEU A 283 9.63 -13.36 17.63
C LEU A 283 10.23 -11.97 17.81
N ASP A 284 11.09 -11.78 18.81
CA ASP A 284 11.74 -10.49 19.05
C ASP A 284 12.80 -10.17 17.98
N ASP A 285 13.38 -11.19 17.34
CA ASP A 285 14.32 -11.07 16.20
C ASP A 285 13.63 -11.10 14.81
N ALA A 286 12.30 -11.11 14.77
CA ALA A 286 11.57 -11.19 13.51
C ALA A 286 11.70 -9.88 12.70
N TYR A 287 12.12 -10.00 11.44
CA TYR A 287 12.37 -8.85 10.54
C TYR A 287 11.26 -8.64 9.50
N SER A 288 10.25 -9.51 9.45
CA SER A 288 9.14 -9.43 8.48
C SER A 288 7.77 -9.67 9.14
N ALA A 289 6.75 -8.99 8.61
CA ALA A 289 5.36 -9.12 9.08
C ALA A 289 4.78 -10.54 8.93
N ASP A 290 5.25 -11.31 7.96
CA ASP A 290 4.81 -12.70 7.77
C ASP A 290 5.41 -13.60 8.84
N ASN A 291 6.65 -13.32 9.24
CA ASN A 291 7.37 -14.06 10.27
C ASN A 291 6.75 -13.82 11.64
N GLU A 292 6.50 -12.55 11.99
CA GLU A 292 5.81 -12.16 13.23
C GLU A 292 4.45 -12.84 13.35
N ARG A 293 3.59 -12.73 12.32
CA ARG A 293 2.25 -13.34 12.32
C ARG A 293 2.30 -14.85 12.48
N ARG A 294 3.28 -15.51 11.85
CA ARG A 294 3.43 -16.96 11.97
C ARG A 294 3.77 -17.37 13.39
N LEU A 295 4.78 -16.75 14.01
CA LEU A 295 5.20 -17.08 15.37
C LEU A 295 4.12 -16.74 16.40
N LEU A 296 3.46 -15.58 16.27
CA LEU A 296 2.32 -15.20 17.10
C LEU A 296 1.17 -16.20 16.97
N GLY A 297 0.87 -16.64 15.75
CA GLY A 297 -0.12 -17.70 15.51
C GLY A 297 0.28 -19.03 16.13
N MET A 298 1.57 -19.37 16.16
CA MET A 298 2.05 -20.57 16.85
C MET A 298 1.91 -20.47 18.36
N LEU A 299 2.30 -19.34 18.95
CA LEU A 299 2.10 -19.09 20.37
C LEU A 299 0.61 -19.14 20.75
N ALA A 300 -0.28 -18.67 19.88
CA ALA A 300 -1.72 -18.71 20.09
C ALA A 300 -2.34 -20.13 20.09
N GLU A 301 -1.66 -21.11 19.50
CA GLU A 301 -2.09 -22.52 19.49
C GLU A 301 -1.53 -23.31 20.70
N LEU A 302 -0.57 -22.75 21.45
CA LEU A 302 0.05 -23.43 22.59
C LEU A 302 -0.82 -23.29 23.86
N PRO A 303 -1.27 -24.39 24.47
CA PRO A 303 -2.22 -24.40 25.58
C PRO A 303 -1.53 -24.11 26.93
N THR A 304 -0.78 -23.02 27.04
CA THR A 304 -0.04 -22.68 28.28
C THR A 304 -0.16 -21.22 28.69
N ASP A 305 -0.08 -20.98 30.00
CA ASP A 305 0.02 -19.63 30.56
C ASP A 305 1.22 -18.87 30.02
N ALA A 306 2.35 -19.55 29.82
CA ALA A 306 3.58 -18.94 29.31
C ALA A 306 3.37 -18.37 27.90
N ALA A 307 2.74 -19.13 27.00
CA ALA A 307 2.47 -18.67 25.64
C ALA A 307 1.49 -17.48 25.62
N MET A 308 0.42 -17.56 26.41
CA MET A 308 -0.56 -16.48 26.50
C MET A 308 0.01 -15.21 27.15
N ARG A 309 0.91 -15.32 28.13
CA ARG A 309 1.66 -14.19 28.70
C ARG A 309 2.58 -13.53 27.68
N VAL A 310 3.30 -14.32 26.87
CA VAL A 310 4.15 -13.77 25.79
C VAL A 310 3.34 -12.88 24.83
N LEU A 311 2.09 -13.27 24.53
CA LEU A 311 1.16 -12.47 23.73
C LEU A 311 0.67 -11.22 24.51
N LEU A 312 0.32 -11.35 25.79
CA LEU A 312 -0.13 -10.21 26.61
C LEU A 312 0.97 -9.17 26.82
N ASP A 313 2.20 -9.58 27.09
CA ASP A 313 3.35 -8.68 27.28
C ASP A 313 3.67 -7.88 26.02
N ARG A 314 3.18 -8.35 24.86
CA ARG A 314 3.35 -7.74 23.53
C ARG A 314 2.02 -7.24 22.95
N ILE A 315 0.98 -7.05 23.77
CA ILE A 315 -0.38 -6.75 23.29
C ILE A 315 -0.47 -5.43 22.49
N ASP A 316 0.45 -4.50 22.71
CA ASP A 316 0.56 -3.23 21.97
C ASP A 316 1.45 -3.34 20.71
N LYS A 317 2.16 -4.46 20.50
CA LYS A 317 2.90 -4.73 19.26
C LYS A 317 1.93 -5.13 18.14
N LYS A 318 2.35 -4.85 16.90
CA LYS A 318 1.59 -5.15 15.69
C LYS A 318 1.28 -6.66 15.61
N TYR A 319 0.08 -7.01 15.15
CA TYR A 319 -0.43 -8.39 14.98
C TYR A 319 -0.66 -9.22 16.25
N THR A 320 -0.21 -8.77 17.43
CA THR A 320 -0.34 -9.55 18.66
C THR A 320 -1.78 -9.67 19.14
N GLN A 321 -2.58 -8.59 19.10
CA GLN A 321 -3.99 -8.66 19.55
C GLN A 321 -4.81 -9.70 18.78
N PRO A 322 -4.75 -9.82 17.44
CA PRO A 322 -5.37 -10.92 16.71
C PRO A 322 -4.99 -12.30 17.22
N ALA A 323 -3.70 -12.53 17.44
CA ALA A 323 -3.20 -13.81 17.93
C ALA A 323 -3.72 -14.08 19.35
N PHE A 324 -3.73 -13.05 20.21
CA PHE A 324 -4.30 -13.15 21.55
C PHE A 324 -5.82 -13.42 21.52
N ILE A 325 -6.59 -12.74 20.67
CA ILE A 325 -8.03 -12.98 20.51
C ILE A 325 -8.29 -14.41 20.03
N GLY A 326 -7.51 -14.91 19.06
CA GLY A 326 -7.59 -16.30 18.61
C GLY A 326 -7.25 -17.30 19.73
N ALA A 327 -6.23 -17.00 20.53
CA ALA A 327 -5.89 -17.80 21.71
C ALA A 327 -6.99 -17.74 22.78
N ALA A 328 -7.61 -16.58 23.00
CA ALA A 328 -8.68 -16.37 23.98
C ALA A 328 -9.98 -17.07 23.57
N ALA A 329 -10.30 -17.13 22.28
CA ALA A 329 -11.43 -17.92 21.78
C ALA A 329 -11.20 -19.43 21.98
N ARG A 330 -9.94 -19.88 21.94
CA ARG A 330 -9.54 -21.28 22.11
C ARG A 330 -9.40 -21.70 23.57
N PHE A 331 -8.93 -20.79 24.42
CA PHE A 331 -8.67 -20.98 25.85
C PHE A 331 -9.37 -19.89 26.68
N PRO A 332 -10.72 -19.81 26.65
CA PRO A 332 -11.48 -18.69 27.19
C PRO A 332 -11.36 -18.54 28.72
N ARG A 333 -11.19 -19.64 29.47
CA ARG A 333 -10.98 -19.57 30.93
C ARG A 333 -9.60 -19.02 31.25
N ARG A 334 -8.56 -19.53 30.59
CA ARG A 334 -7.18 -19.04 30.73
C ARG A 334 -7.07 -17.55 30.39
N ALA A 335 -7.71 -17.11 29.30
CA ALA A 335 -7.70 -15.72 28.87
C ALA A 335 -8.36 -14.78 29.89
N MET A 336 -9.55 -15.13 30.42
CA MET A 336 -10.22 -14.29 31.41
C MET A 336 -9.36 -14.11 32.67
N ARG A 337 -8.76 -15.21 33.17
CA ARG A 337 -7.85 -15.16 34.32
C ARG A 337 -6.63 -14.27 34.08
N LEU A 338 -5.94 -14.44 32.96
CA LEU A 338 -4.71 -13.70 32.68
C LEU A 338 -4.96 -12.21 32.35
N LEU A 339 -6.07 -11.90 31.67
CA LEU A 339 -6.53 -10.52 31.46
C LEU A 339 -6.91 -9.85 32.79
N ALA A 340 -7.61 -10.55 33.68
CA ALA A 340 -8.00 -10.03 34.99
C ALA A 340 -6.79 -9.78 35.91
N ALA A 341 -5.71 -10.55 35.75
CA ALA A 341 -4.46 -10.36 36.47
C ALA A 341 -3.54 -9.26 35.90
N SER A 342 -3.83 -8.75 34.68
CA SER A 342 -2.97 -7.80 33.96
C SER A 342 -3.68 -6.47 33.71
N SER A 343 -2.98 -5.34 33.72
CA SER A 343 -3.58 -4.01 33.51
C SER A 343 -2.99 -3.29 32.30
N GLY A 344 -3.73 -2.33 31.75
CA GLY A 344 -3.30 -1.52 30.61
C GLY A 344 -4.45 -1.25 29.65
N LYS A 345 -4.40 -0.15 28.90
CA LYS A 345 -5.53 0.33 28.09
C LYS A 345 -6.07 -0.74 27.11
N ALA A 346 -5.19 -1.46 26.42
CA ALA A 346 -5.57 -2.54 25.52
C ALA A 346 -6.13 -3.77 26.28
N VAL A 347 -5.47 -4.14 27.38
CA VAL A 347 -5.86 -5.27 28.25
C VAL A 347 -7.22 -5.04 28.88
N ASP A 348 -7.48 -3.85 29.43
CA ASP A 348 -8.76 -3.47 30.05
C ASP A 348 -9.93 -3.57 29.06
N LEU A 349 -9.68 -3.13 27.82
CA LEU A 349 -10.67 -3.20 26.75
C LEU A 349 -10.93 -4.65 26.30
N LEU A 350 -9.89 -5.47 26.20
CA LEU A 350 -10.02 -6.91 25.88
C LEU A 350 -10.70 -7.67 27.02
N LEU A 351 -10.37 -7.38 28.28
CA LEU A 351 -11.04 -7.95 29.45
C LEU A 351 -12.52 -7.62 29.43
N ARG A 352 -12.88 -6.36 29.15
CA ARG A 352 -14.28 -5.95 29.04
C ARG A 352 -15.01 -6.72 27.95
N ALA A 353 -14.43 -6.82 26.76
CA ALA A 353 -15.00 -7.60 25.66
C ALA A 353 -15.22 -9.07 26.08
N HIS A 354 -14.19 -9.68 26.67
CA HIS A 354 -14.16 -11.10 27.00
C HIS A 354 -15.17 -11.46 28.10
N VAL A 355 -15.29 -10.63 29.15
CA VAL A 355 -16.28 -10.83 30.22
C VAL A 355 -17.71 -10.70 29.69
N LEU A 356 -17.98 -9.71 28.84
CA LEU A 356 -19.31 -9.51 28.25
C LEU A 356 -19.68 -10.61 27.23
N THR A 357 -18.68 -11.24 26.61
CA THR A 357 -18.86 -12.34 25.65
C THR A 357 -19.06 -13.69 26.34
N HIS A 358 -18.42 -13.91 27.50
CA HIS A 358 -18.43 -15.17 28.24
C HIS A 358 -18.97 -15.02 29.68
N PRO A 359 -20.20 -14.52 29.88
CA PRO A 359 -20.77 -14.35 31.21
C PRO A 359 -20.87 -15.66 32.01
N GLU A 360 -20.98 -16.80 31.33
CA GLU A 360 -21.04 -18.14 31.92
C GLU A 360 -19.75 -18.56 32.65
N LEU A 361 -18.59 -18.00 32.26
CA LEU A 361 -17.30 -18.32 32.87
C LEU A 361 -16.99 -17.46 34.10
N VAL A 362 -17.72 -16.36 34.30
CA VAL A 362 -17.47 -15.41 35.39
C VAL A 362 -17.46 -16.08 36.77
N PRO A 363 -18.45 -16.91 37.15
CA PRO A 363 -18.45 -17.55 38.48
C PRO A 363 -17.24 -18.46 38.71
N GLU A 364 -16.84 -19.22 37.69
CA GLU A 364 -15.69 -20.13 37.75
C GLU A 364 -14.37 -19.36 37.87
N VAL A 365 -14.21 -18.30 37.06
CA VAL A 365 -12.98 -17.50 37.07
C VAL A 365 -12.84 -16.73 38.37
N LEU A 366 -13.92 -16.14 38.90
CA LEU A 366 -13.92 -15.45 40.20
C LEU A 366 -13.45 -16.36 41.35
N ALA A 367 -13.75 -17.66 41.29
CA ALA A 367 -13.29 -18.63 42.29
C ALA A 367 -11.80 -19.00 42.16
N SER A 368 -11.18 -18.72 41.00
CA SER A 368 -9.81 -19.12 40.67
C SER A 368 -8.77 -17.99 40.70
N VAL A 369 -9.20 -16.74 40.91
CA VAL A 369 -8.34 -15.54 40.86
C VAL A 369 -8.29 -14.80 42.19
N ASP A 370 -7.28 -13.94 42.36
CA ASP A 370 -7.14 -13.12 43.58
C ASP A 370 -8.16 -11.96 43.66
N GLY A 371 -8.22 -11.29 44.81
CA GLY A 371 -9.23 -10.26 45.06
C GLY A 371 -9.19 -9.04 44.12
N ALA A 372 -8.02 -8.66 43.62
CA ALA A 372 -7.89 -7.52 42.70
C ALA A 372 -8.36 -7.89 41.29
N ALA A 373 -7.98 -9.08 40.81
CA ALA A 373 -8.45 -9.63 39.54
C ALA A 373 -9.96 -9.90 39.57
N ALA A 374 -10.46 -10.47 40.67
CA ALA A 374 -11.88 -10.75 40.88
C ALA A 374 -12.72 -9.45 40.83
N ALA A 375 -12.29 -8.40 41.53
CA ALA A 375 -13.00 -7.12 41.55
C ALA A 375 -13.12 -6.49 40.15
N ARG A 376 -12.11 -6.64 39.28
CA ARG A 376 -12.15 -6.13 37.90
C ARG A 376 -13.19 -6.86 37.05
N VAL A 377 -13.23 -8.20 37.13
CA VAL A 377 -14.23 -9.01 36.42
C VAL A 377 -15.64 -8.67 36.92
N ASP A 378 -15.82 -8.61 38.25
CA ASP A 378 -17.10 -8.32 38.89
C ASP A 378 -17.63 -6.92 38.54
N THR A 379 -16.75 -5.90 38.53
CA THR A 379 -17.11 -4.53 38.13
C THR A 379 -17.63 -4.48 36.69
N ILE A 380 -17.03 -5.25 35.78
CA ILE A 380 -17.45 -5.29 34.38
C ILE A 380 -18.77 -6.05 34.23
N ALA A 381 -18.89 -7.21 34.90
CA ALA A 381 -20.08 -8.05 34.84
C ALA A 381 -21.32 -7.33 35.40
N ASN A 382 -21.13 -6.45 36.39
CA ASN A 382 -22.21 -5.72 37.07
C ASN A 382 -22.39 -4.26 36.60
N ALA A 383 -21.76 -3.85 35.49
CA ALA A 383 -21.91 -2.49 34.97
C ALA A 383 -23.34 -2.18 34.48
N ALA A 384 -23.83 -0.96 34.72
CA ALA A 384 -25.18 -0.55 34.31
C ALA A 384 -25.36 -0.63 32.78
N PRO A 385 -26.51 -1.15 32.28
CA PRO A 385 -26.75 -1.28 30.85
C PRO A 385 -26.93 0.09 30.17
N LEU A 386 -26.45 0.19 28.93
CA LEU A 386 -26.65 1.36 28.07
C LEU A 386 -28.14 1.55 27.76
N VAL A 387 -28.62 2.79 27.80
CA VAL A 387 -30.01 3.13 27.39
C VAL A 387 -30.11 3.04 25.87
N THR A 388 -30.83 2.03 25.37
CA THR A 388 -31.03 1.78 23.93
C THR A 388 -32.41 2.25 23.47
N ALA A 389 -32.47 2.77 22.24
CA ALA A 389 -33.72 3.14 21.59
C ALA A 389 -34.62 1.91 21.34
N PRO A 390 -35.95 2.05 21.49
CA PRO A 390 -36.89 0.96 21.24
C PRO A 390 -37.02 0.71 19.72
N PRO A 391 -37.36 -0.52 19.27
CA PRO A 391 -37.42 -0.87 17.85
C PRO A 391 -38.36 0.01 17.01
N GLU A 392 -39.43 0.55 17.60
CA GLU A 392 -40.42 1.41 16.94
C GLU A 392 -39.85 2.79 16.56
N ALA A 393 -38.76 3.21 17.21
CA ALA A 393 -38.06 4.45 16.91
C ALA A 393 -37.02 4.30 15.78
N LEU A 394 -36.82 3.07 15.27
CA LEU A 394 -35.81 2.76 14.27
C LEU A 394 -36.45 2.59 12.88
N PRO A 395 -35.78 3.06 11.80
CA PRO A 395 -36.21 2.74 10.45
C PRO A 395 -36.16 1.23 10.19
N GLU A 396 -37.07 0.73 9.34
CA GLU A 396 -37.24 -0.71 9.07
C GLU A 396 -35.92 -1.40 8.63
N VAL A 397 -35.04 -0.67 7.94
CA VAL A 397 -33.71 -1.17 7.51
C VAL A 397 -32.77 -1.50 8.68
N LEU A 398 -32.97 -0.91 9.86
CA LEU A 398 -32.20 -1.18 11.08
C LEU A 398 -32.84 -2.23 11.99
N VAL A 399 -34.10 -2.60 11.75
CA VAL A 399 -34.82 -3.63 12.53
C VAL A 399 -34.89 -4.95 11.76
N SER A 400 -35.10 -4.90 10.45
CA SER A 400 -35.28 -6.07 9.61
C SER A 400 -34.76 -5.81 8.19
N PRO A 401 -33.43 -5.70 8.00
CA PRO A 401 -32.84 -5.41 6.69
C PRO A 401 -33.12 -6.52 5.66
N PRO A 402 -32.99 -6.24 4.35
CA PRO A 402 -33.33 -7.19 3.28
C PRO A 402 -32.64 -8.56 3.35
N TRP A 403 -31.42 -8.64 3.92
CA TRP A 403 -30.69 -9.91 4.06
C TRP A 403 -31.18 -10.81 5.21
N THR A 404 -32.05 -10.32 6.10
CA THR A 404 -32.70 -11.15 7.13
C THR A 404 -34.03 -11.75 6.63
N ARG A 405 -34.52 -11.32 5.45
CA ARG A 405 -35.78 -11.76 4.85
C ARG A 405 -35.56 -12.82 3.77
N ALA A 406 -36.57 -13.64 3.52
CA ALA A 406 -36.54 -14.59 2.40
C ALA A 406 -36.55 -13.85 1.05
N ARG A 407 -35.51 -14.03 0.24
CA ARG A 407 -35.36 -13.36 -1.07
C ARG A 407 -36.52 -13.74 -2.01
N LYS A 408 -37.28 -12.74 -2.49
CA LYS A 408 -38.20 -12.92 -3.62
C LYS A 408 -37.38 -12.88 -4.92
N ALA A 409 -37.06 -14.04 -5.49
CA ALA A 409 -36.36 -14.10 -6.77
C ALA A 409 -37.25 -13.54 -7.89
N ARG A 410 -36.87 -12.37 -8.44
CA ARG A 410 -37.53 -11.80 -9.63
C ARG A 410 -37.30 -12.74 -10.82
N LYS A 411 -38.35 -13.12 -11.54
CA LYS A 411 -38.20 -13.91 -12.77
C LYS A 411 -37.49 -13.04 -13.82
N PRO A 412 -36.33 -13.49 -14.34
CA PRO A 412 -35.58 -12.71 -15.33
C PRO A 412 -36.36 -12.65 -16.64
N VAL A 413 -36.62 -11.45 -17.15
CA VAL A 413 -37.12 -11.23 -18.53
C VAL A 413 -35.96 -11.51 -19.48
N VAL A 414 -36.16 -12.41 -20.45
CA VAL A 414 -35.14 -12.78 -21.44
C VAL A 414 -35.66 -12.40 -22.82
N VAL A 415 -34.92 -11.53 -23.52
CA VAL A 415 -35.23 -11.11 -24.89
C VAL A 415 -34.16 -11.71 -25.81
N SER A 416 -34.58 -12.63 -26.68
CA SER A 416 -33.66 -13.35 -27.57
C SER A 416 -33.33 -12.53 -28.83
N GLY A 417 -32.08 -12.66 -29.31
CA GLY A 417 -31.67 -12.12 -30.62
C GLY A 417 -31.11 -10.69 -30.61
N LEU A 418 -30.99 -10.06 -29.44
CA LEU A 418 -30.34 -8.75 -29.32
C LEU A 418 -28.82 -8.89 -29.49
N THR A 419 -28.23 -8.05 -30.34
CA THR A 419 -26.78 -7.95 -30.54
C THR A 419 -26.38 -6.49 -30.76
N CYS A 420 -25.22 -6.08 -30.23
CA CYS A 420 -24.63 -4.77 -30.51
C CYS A 420 -23.54 -4.96 -31.58
N ALA A 421 -23.65 -4.25 -32.69
CA ALA A 421 -22.73 -4.33 -33.82
C ALA A 421 -21.92 -3.03 -34.03
N ASP A 422 -21.83 -2.18 -32.99
CA ASP A 422 -21.03 -0.95 -33.03
C ASP A 422 -19.57 -1.26 -33.40
N GLU A 423 -19.05 -0.54 -34.39
CA GLU A 423 -17.64 -0.65 -34.79
C GLU A 423 -16.71 -0.06 -33.72
N PRO A 424 -15.48 -0.59 -33.54
CA PRO A 424 -14.52 -0.01 -32.62
C PRO A 424 -14.17 1.44 -32.99
N ALA A 425 -14.23 2.35 -32.01
CA ALA A 425 -13.87 3.75 -32.19
C ALA A 425 -12.91 4.25 -31.11
N VAL A 426 -12.30 5.40 -31.35
CA VAL A 426 -11.42 6.09 -30.40
C VAL A 426 -11.93 7.50 -30.18
N ALA A 427 -12.04 7.92 -28.92
CA ALA A 427 -12.53 9.24 -28.51
C ALA A 427 -11.60 9.78 -27.42
N TRP A 428 -10.62 10.60 -27.82
CA TRP A 428 -9.64 11.24 -26.94
C TRP A 428 -10.24 12.44 -26.20
N ALA A 429 -9.84 12.65 -24.94
CA ALA A 429 -10.13 13.89 -24.22
C ALA A 429 -9.17 15.01 -24.70
N PRO A 430 -9.51 16.30 -24.53
CA PRO A 430 -8.64 17.41 -24.93
C PRO A 430 -7.23 17.27 -24.36
N GLY A 431 -6.21 17.29 -25.22
CA GLY A 431 -4.79 17.17 -24.84
C GLY A 431 -4.33 15.79 -24.36
N GLU A 432 -5.22 14.80 -24.21
CA GLU A 432 -4.89 13.47 -23.69
C GLU A 432 -3.94 12.70 -24.61
N ARG A 433 -4.22 12.73 -25.92
CA ARG A 433 -3.40 12.06 -26.94
C ARG A 433 -1.98 12.64 -26.99
N ASP A 434 -1.86 13.96 -26.92
CA ASP A 434 -0.57 14.64 -26.98
C ASP A 434 0.23 14.42 -25.70
N ASN A 435 -0.42 14.40 -24.54
CA ASN A 435 0.20 14.04 -23.27
C ASN A 435 0.75 12.60 -23.31
N TRP A 436 0.01 11.65 -23.87
CA TRP A 436 0.50 10.27 -24.02
C TRP A 436 1.70 10.18 -24.98
N ARG A 437 1.77 11.03 -26.01
CA ARG A 437 2.91 11.11 -26.93
C ARG A 437 4.13 11.83 -26.33
N GLY A 438 3.91 12.85 -25.51
CA GLY A 438 4.92 13.78 -25.02
C GLY A 438 5.65 13.37 -23.73
N ARG A 439 5.34 12.19 -23.16
CA ARG A 439 6.14 11.66 -22.04
C ARG A 439 7.59 11.45 -22.49
N SER A 440 8.57 11.74 -21.64
CA SER A 440 9.99 11.38 -21.85
C SER A 440 10.25 10.00 -21.24
N ASP A 441 11.03 9.14 -21.91
CA ASP A 441 11.59 7.93 -21.29
C ASP A 441 12.60 7.18 -22.18
N HIS A 442 13.45 6.42 -21.51
CA HIS A 442 14.44 5.46 -22.04
C HIS A 442 13.87 4.32 -22.91
N TRP A 443 12.56 4.06 -22.90
CA TRP A 443 11.92 2.96 -23.65
C TRP A 443 12.05 3.04 -25.17
N GLY A 444 12.41 4.21 -25.71
CA GLY A 444 12.63 4.42 -27.15
C GLY A 444 14.03 4.04 -27.64
N GLU A 445 14.93 3.67 -26.74
CA GLU A 445 16.33 3.38 -27.04
C GLU A 445 16.53 1.91 -27.45
N ILE A 446 17.42 1.71 -28.43
CA ILE A 446 17.84 0.40 -28.91
C ILE A 446 19.27 0.14 -28.47
N TYR A 447 19.51 -1.00 -27.83
CA TYR A 447 20.85 -1.41 -27.41
C TYR A 447 21.39 -2.52 -28.32
N ASN A 448 22.60 -2.32 -28.85
CA ASN A 448 23.37 -3.33 -29.60
C ASN A 448 22.64 -3.98 -30.80
N GLN A 449 21.61 -3.34 -31.37
CA GLN A 449 20.84 -3.81 -32.54
C GLN A 449 20.36 -2.65 -33.42
N THR A 450 20.13 -2.93 -34.70
CA THR A 450 19.48 -2.00 -35.66
C THR A 450 17.98 -2.27 -35.79
N TRP A 451 17.19 -1.27 -36.21
CA TRP A 451 15.74 -1.43 -36.43
C TRP A 451 15.39 -2.56 -37.40
N ASP A 452 16.13 -2.72 -38.50
CA ASP A 452 15.91 -3.79 -39.49
C ASP A 452 16.24 -5.19 -38.97
N GLN A 453 17.22 -5.32 -38.08
CA GLN A 453 17.52 -6.60 -37.42
C GLN A 453 16.39 -6.99 -36.47
N LEU A 454 15.92 -6.03 -35.69
CA LEU A 454 14.85 -6.22 -34.73
C LEU A 454 13.51 -6.53 -35.40
N ALA A 455 13.15 -5.81 -36.47
CA ALA A 455 11.93 -6.07 -37.24
C ALA A 455 11.92 -7.48 -37.85
N ARG A 456 13.07 -7.96 -38.35
CA ARG A 456 13.23 -9.34 -38.84
C ARG A 456 13.13 -10.38 -37.72
N GLN A 457 13.67 -10.06 -36.53
CA GLN A 457 13.56 -10.93 -35.36
C GLN A 457 12.10 -11.09 -34.92
N ILE A 458 11.35 -10.00 -34.82
CA ILE A 458 9.91 -10.02 -34.45
C ILE A 458 9.07 -10.73 -35.52
N ALA A 459 9.48 -10.67 -36.79
CA ALA A 459 8.80 -11.34 -37.87
C ALA A 459 9.03 -12.88 -37.94
N GLY A 460 10.05 -13.40 -37.24
CA GLY A 460 10.43 -14.82 -37.31
C GLY A 460 9.95 -15.65 -36.11
N ASP A 461 9.48 -16.89 -36.34
CA ASP A 461 8.96 -17.82 -35.32
C ASP A 461 10.04 -18.46 -34.40
N ALA A 462 11.26 -17.91 -34.34
CA ALA A 462 12.36 -18.49 -33.57
C ALA A 462 12.25 -18.09 -32.08
N GLY A 463 11.62 -18.96 -31.29
CA GLY A 463 11.19 -18.74 -29.90
C GLY A 463 12.25 -18.47 -28.81
N HIS A 464 13.34 -17.75 -29.08
CA HIS A 464 14.27 -17.24 -28.06
C HIS A 464 14.53 -15.74 -28.25
N HIS A 465 13.61 -14.92 -27.73
CA HIS A 465 13.73 -13.46 -27.68
C HIS A 465 14.79 -13.07 -26.64
N ARG A 466 16.02 -12.78 -27.10
CA ARG A 466 17.17 -12.52 -26.21
C ARG A 466 17.08 -11.19 -25.45
N TYR A 467 16.31 -10.21 -25.96
CA TYR A 467 16.20 -8.86 -25.41
C TYR A 467 14.80 -8.27 -25.62
N TRP A 468 13.88 -8.57 -24.70
CA TRP A 468 12.48 -8.12 -24.77
C TRP A 468 12.32 -6.58 -24.78
N TYR A 469 13.27 -5.84 -24.20
CA TYR A 469 13.23 -4.37 -24.13
C TYR A 469 13.42 -3.70 -25.51
N ASN A 470 14.26 -4.27 -26.39
CA ASN A 470 14.47 -3.72 -27.73
C ASN A 470 13.20 -3.79 -28.58
N GLU A 471 12.40 -4.86 -28.42
CA GLU A 471 11.14 -5.02 -29.17
C GLU A 471 10.15 -3.90 -28.88
N ILE A 472 10.07 -3.47 -27.61
CA ILE A 472 9.24 -2.34 -27.19
C ILE A 472 9.68 -1.06 -27.91
N ALA A 473 10.98 -0.82 -28.02
CA ALA A 473 11.53 0.37 -28.66
C ALA A 473 11.08 0.53 -30.12
N LEU A 474 10.89 -0.57 -30.86
CA LEU A 474 10.41 -0.51 -32.25
C LEU A 474 9.01 0.11 -32.34
N PHE A 475 8.10 -0.28 -31.44
CA PHE A 475 6.72 0.21 -31.44
C PHE A 475 6.60 1.58 -30.77
N VAL A 476 7.47 1.90 -29.81
CA VAL A 476 7.50 3.22 -29.17
C VAL A 476 8.10 4.27 -30.11
N SER A 477 9.28 4.04 -30.67
CA SER A 477 10.07 5.07 -31.39
C SER A 477 10.59 4.64 -32.76
N GLY A 478 10.56 3.35 -33.10
CA GLY A 478 11.13 2.86 -34.36
C GLY A 478 10.36 3.30 -35.62
N PRO A 479 10.92 3.13 -36.83
CA PRO A 479 10.30 3.56 -38.08
C PRO A 479 8.92 2.94 -38.33
N GLU A 480 7.94 3.78 -38.71
CA GLU A 480 6.54 3.35 -38.86
C GLU A 480 6.36 2.28 -39.95
N GLN A 481 7.17 2.33 -41.01
CA GLN A 481 7.16 1.35 -42.09
C GLN A 481 7.54 -0.06 -41.63
N LEU A 482 8.35 -0.17 -40.56
CA LEU A 482 8.76 -1.44 -39.97
C LEU A 482 7.79 -1.91 -38.87
N ALA A 483 7.29 -0.97 -38.05
CA ALA A 483 6.43 -1.30 -36.91
C ALA A 483 4.99 -1.67 -37.32
N THR A 484 4.36 -0.93 -38.24
CA THR A 484 2.94 -1.11 -38.58
C THR A 484 2.58 -2.53 -39.07
N PRO A 485 3.36 -3.17 -39.97
CA PRO A 485 3.06 -4.54 -40.42
C PRO A 485 3.18 -5.60 -39.32
N LEU A 486 3.93 -5.31 -38.26
CA LEU A 486 4.21 -6.23 -37.16
C LEU A 486 3.25 -6.07 -35.98
N LEU A 487 2.60 -4.92 -35.84
CA LEU A 487 1.73 -4.59 -34.70
C LEU A 487 0.61 -5.63 -34.49
N GLY A 488 0.02 -6.14 -35.57
CA GLY A 488 -1.02 -7.16 -35.50
C GLY A 488 -0.52 -8.52 -35.00
N LYS A 489 0.75 -8.85 -35.26
CA LYS A 489 1.39 -10.14 -34.95
C LYS A 489 2.14 -10.15 -33.62
N TRP A 490 2.67 -9.00 -33.20
CA TRP A 490 3.49 -8.90 -32.01
C TRP A 490 2.69 -9.17 -30.75
N ARG A 491 3.16 -10.11 -29.92
CA ARG A 491 2.62 -10.44 -28.59
C ARG A 491 3.80 -10.58 -27.63
N PRO A 492 4.15 -9.54 -26.86
CA PRO A 492 5.35 -9.56 -26.04
C PRO A 492 5.22 -10.59 -24.91
N THR A 493 6.28 -11.37 -24.67
CA THR A 493 6.31 -12.39 -23.60
C THR A 493 6.40 -11.75 -22.22
N ASP A 494 7.20 -10.69 -22.09
CA ASP A 494 7.33 -9.89 -20.88
C ASP A 494 6.35 -8.70 -20.89
N THR A 495 5.85 -8.32 -19.72
CA THR A 495 4.87 -7.21 -19.55
C THR A 495 5.39 -6.13 -18.61
N TRP A 496 6.68 -6.14 -18.29
CA TRP A 496 7.31 -5.11 -17.48
C TRP A 496 7.14 -3.72 -18.10
N GLY A 497 6.87 -2.71 -17.26
CA GLY A 497 6.67 -1.32 -17.71
C GLY A 497 5.44 -1.06 -18.58
N THR A 498 4.49 -2.01 -18.72
CA THR A 498 3.33 -1.86 -19.63
C THR A 498 2.55 -0.55 -19.43
N ALA A 499 2.41 -0.09 -18.19
CA ALA A 499 1.72 1.16 -17.89
C ALA A 499 2.43 2.41 -18.45
N ASP A 500 3.72 2.30 -18.73
CA ASP A 500 4.60 3.41 -19.14
C ASP A 500 4.70 3.49 -20.67
N TRP A 501 4.98 2.37 -21.34
CA TRP A 501 5.19 2.34 -22.80
C TRP A 501 3.92 2.12 -23.63
N LEU A 502 2.92 1.38 -23.15
CA LEU A 502 1.71 1.05 -23.92
C LEU A 502 0.84 2.27 -24.30
N PRO A 503 0.68 3.31 -23.44
CA PRO A 503 -0.01 4.53 -23.83
C PRO A 503 0.56 5.20 -25.08
N ARG A 504 1.89 5.16 -25.29
CA ARG A 504 2.53 5.73 -26.49
C ARG A 504 2.18 4.94 -27.73
N VAL A 505 2.27 3.61 -27.65
CA VAL A 505 1.88 2.72 -28.76
C VAL A 505 0.41 2.94 -29.12
N ALA A 506 -0.47 3.06 -28.13
CA ALA A 506 -1.88 3.38 -28.34
C ALA A 506 -2.11 4.77 -28.95
N ALA A 507 -1.43 5.82 -28.48
CA ALA A 507 -1.55 7.17 -29.02
C ALA A 507 -0.91 7.33 -30.41
N ARG A 508 0.07 6.49 -30.73
CA ARG A 508 0.78 6.44 -32.01
C ARG A 508 -0.05 5.74 -33.08
N PHE A 509 -0.52 4.52 -32.81
CA PHE A 509 -1.20 3.67 -33.80
C PHE A 509 -2.73 3.61 -33.65
N GLU A 510 -3.30 4.24 -32.62
CA GLU A 510 -4.75 4.35 -32.38
C GLU A 510 -5.48 3.00 -32.51
N LEU A 511 -6.51 2.91 -33.35
CA LEU A 511 -7.31 1.69 -33.52
C LEU A 511 -6.48 0.48 -33.97
N ALA A 512 -5.36 0.68 -34.68
CA ALA A 512 -4.50 -0.42 -35.09
C ALA A 512 -3.80 -1.11 -33.90
N ALA A 513 -3.60 -0.41 -32.78
CA ALA A 513 -3.05 -0.97 -31.55
C ALA A 513 -4.09 -1.70 -30.68
N LEU A 514 -5.40 -1.52 -30.95
CA LEU A 514 -6.46 -2.04 -30.08
C LEU A 514 -6.35 -3.56 -29.81
N PRO A 515 -6.05 -4.43 -30.80
CA PRO A 515 -5.88 -5.86 -30.52
C PRO A 515 -4.75 -6.18 -29.53
N LEU A 516 -3.62 -5.45 -29.62
CA LEU A 516 -2.50 -5.58 -28.68
C LEU A 516 -2.89 -5.07 -27.29
N VAL A 517 -3.54 -3.91 -27.22
CA VAL A 517 -4.00 -3.30 -25.95
C VAL A 517 -4.98 -4.24 -25.24
N LEU A 518 -5.93 -4.85 -25.96
CA LEU A 518 -6.88 -5.81 -25.39
C LEU A 518 -6.20 -7.08 -24.88
N ASP A 519 -5.23 -7.64 -25.62
CA ASP A 519 -4.46 -8.81 -25.16
C ASP A 519 -3.73 -8.53 -23.85
N LEU A 520 -2.99 -7.44 -23.80
CA LEU A 520 -2.22 -7.03 -22.61
C LEU A 520 -3.14 -6.67 -21.44
N ALA A 521 -4.25 -6.00 -21.69
CA ALA A 521 -5.23 -5.67 -20.66
C ALA A 521 -5.94 -6.90 -20.08
N ARG A 522 -6.09 -7.98 -20.84
CA ARG A 522 -6.58 -9.27 -20.29
C ARG A 522 -5.53 -9.99 -19.45
N ARG A 523 -4.26 -9.98 -19.89
CA ARG A 523 -3.14 -10.62 -19.17
C ARG A 523 -2.78 -9.88 -17.88
N GLY A 524 -2.81 -8.55 -17.91
CA GLY A 524 -2.47 -7.67 -16.79
C GLY A 524 -3.41 -6.46 -16.70
N PRO A 525 -4.64 -6.62 -16.20
CA PRO A 525 -5.60 -5.52 -16.12
C PRO A 525 -5.07 -4.31 -15.34
N ALA A 526 -4.37 -4.54 -14.23
CA ALA A 526 -3.90 -3.46 -13.36
C ALA A 526 -2.91 -2.50 -14.05
N SER A 527 -2.13 -2.97 -15.02
CA SER A 527 -1.15 -2.16 -15.74
C SER A 527 -1.71 -1.56 -17.04
N ALA A 528 -2.64 -2.22 -17.71
CA ALA A 528 -3.08 -1.83 -19.06
C ALA A 528 -4.53 -1.34 -19.17
N ALA A 529 -5.40 -1.54 -18.16
CA ALA A 529 -6.82 -1.17 -18.26
C ALA A 529 -7.05 0.31 -18.55
N ALA A 530 -6.22 1.21 -18.00
CA ALA A 530 -6.33 2.65 -18.24
C ALA A 530 -6.12 3.03 -19.71
N VAL A 531 -5.37 2.22 -20.47
CA VAL A 531 -5.12 2.45 -21.90
C VAL A 531 -6.39 2.24 -22.74
N LEU A 532 -7.40 1.52 -22.22
CA LEU A 532 -8.68 1.31 -22.89
C LEU A 532 -9.65 2.49 -22.72
N LEU A 533 -9.37 3.49 -21.87
CA LEU A 533 -10.25 4.64 -21.63
C LEU A 533 -10.71 5.38 -22.91
N PRO A 534 -9.83 5.69 -23.88
CA PRO A 534 -10.24 6.36 -25.11
C PRO A 534 -10.93 5.43 -26.12
N PHE A 535 -10.84 4.10 -25.98
CA PHE A 535 -11.39 3.16 -26.95
C PHE A 535 -12.81 2.74 -26.61
N THR A 536 -13.67 2.60 -27.63
CA THR A 536 -15.01 2.04 -27.50
C THR A 536 -15.17 0.84 -28.41
N SER A 537 -15.78 -0.23 -27.91
CA SER A 537 -16.28 -1.37 -28.69
C SER A 537 -17.22 -2.20 -27.80
N PRO A 538 -18.10 -3.03 -28.38
CA PRO A 538 -18.94 -3.93 -27.59
C PRO A 538 -18.12 -4.84 -26.66
N GLU A 539 -16.95 -5.30 -27.13
CA GLU A 539 -16.05 -6.14 -26.34
C GLU A 539 -15.47 -5.42 -25.12
N ILE A 540 -15.08 -4.15 -25.27
CA ILE A 540 -14.59 -3.33 -24.15
C ILE A 540 -15.69 -3.12 -23.12
N ALA A 541 -16.93 -2.83 -23.55
CA ALA A 541 -18.05 -2.63 -22.62
C ALA A 541 -18.30 -3.87 -21.74
N VAL A 542 -18.32 -5.06 -22.35
CA VAL A 542 -18.48 -6.34 -21.63
C VAL A 542 -17.30 -6.59 -20.70
N LEU A 543 -16.07 -6.29 -21.14
CA LEU A 543 -14.87 -6.42 -20.31
C LEU A 543 -14.91 -5.47 -19.09
N MET A 544 -15.33 -4.22 -19.28
CA MET A 544 -15.50 -3.25 -18.20
C MET A 544 -16.60 -3.69 -17.21
N ALA A 545 -17.70 -4.28 -17.67
CA ALA A 545 -18.74 -4.84 -16.80
C ALA A 545 -18.24 -6.04 -15.98
N ASP A 546 -17.44 -6.95 -16.57
CA ASP A 546 -16.79 -8.05 -15.83
C ASP A 546 -15.84 -7.48 -14.75
N TRP A 547 -14.98 -6.54 -15.13
CA TRP A 547 -14.00 -5.93 -14.24
C TRP A 547 -14.65 -5.16 -13.10
N LEU A 548 -15.70 -4.39 -13.39
CA LEU A 548 -16.51 -3.70 -12.38
C LEU A 548 -16.97 -4.70 -11.31
N SER A 549 -17.46 -5.88 -11.73
CA SER A 549 -18.01 -6.87 -10.82
C SER A 549 -16.94 -7.65 -10.05
N ARG A 550 -15.85 -8.04 -10.73
CA ARG A 550 -14.88 -9.05 -10.23
C ARG A 550 -13.53 -8.49 -9.79
N LEU A 551 -13.02 -7.42 -10.42
CA LEU A 551 -11.63 -6.97 -10.25
C LEU A 551 -11.55 -5.62 -9.51
N LYS A 552 -11.18 -5.68 -8.22
CA LYS A 552 -11.02 -4.47 -7.38
C LYS A 552 -9.98 -3.49 -7.94
N SER A 553 -8.87 -3.99 -8.52
CA SER A 553 -7.73 -3.18 -8.98
C SER A 553 -8.05 -2.25 -10.14
N VAL A 554 -9.05 -2.58 -10.97
CA VAL A 554 -9.43 -1.82 -12.18
C VAL A 554 -10.87 -1.32 -12.14
N ARG A 555 -11.54 -1.46 -11.00
CA ARG A 555 -12.94 -1.05 -10.82
C ARG A 555 -13.14 0.44 -11.10
N ALA A 556 -12.23 1.29 -10.62
CA ALA A 556 -12.27 2.73 -10.86
C ALA A 556 -12.16 3.05 -12.36
N THR A 557 -11.29 2.35 -13.09
CA THR A 557 -11.17 2.48 -14.54
C THR A 557 -12.44 2.07 -15.27
N ALA A 558 -13.09 0.97 -14.84
CA ALA A 558 -14.36 0.54 -15.42
C ALA A 558 -15.48 1.58 -15.21
N LEU A 559 -15.57 2.17 -14.01
CA LEU A 559 -16.52 3.26 -13.73
C LEU A 559 -16.22 4.51 -14.57
N ALA A 560 -14.94 4.90 -14.67
CA ALA A 560 -14.52 6.04 -15.48
C ALA A 560 -14.84 5.82 -16.97
N TRP A 561 -14.67 4.60 -17.49
CA TRP A 561 -15.03 4.27 -18.86
C TRP A 561 -16.54 4.34 -19.10
N LEU A 562 -17.36 3.80 -18.18
CA LEU A 562 -18.83 3.88 -18.24
C LEU A 562 -19.33 5.33 -18.25
N ALA A 563 -18.77 6.16 -17.36
CA ALA A 563 -19.11 7.59 -17.29
C ALA A 563 -18.68 8.37 -18.55
N ARG A 564 -17.54 8.00 -19.15
CA ARG A 564 -17.02 8.61 -20.38
C ARG A 564 -17.83 8.22 -21.62
N HIS A 565 -18.38 7.01 -21.66
CA HIS A 565 -19.05 6.44 -22.84
C HIS A 565 -20.46 5.91 -22.54
N PRO A 566 -21.39 6.72 -22.03
CA PRO A 566 -22.69 6.24 -21.56
C PRO A 566 -23.54 5.60 -22.67
N GLU A 567 -23.57 6.19 -23.86
CA GLU A 567 -24.34 5.65 -24.99
C GLU A 567 -23.75 4.36 -25.59
N PRO A 568 -22.45 4.29 -25.94
CA PRO A 568 -21.84 3.03 -26.40
C PRO A 568 -21.92 1.92 -25.34
N ALA A 569 -21.73 2.25 -24.06
CA ALA A 569 -21.85 1.29 -22.98
C ALA A 569 -23.27 0.73 -22.90
N ALA A 570 -24.30 1.58 -22.93
CA ALA A 570 -25.68 1.15 -22.87
C ALA A 570 -26.05 0.23 -24.04
N ARG A 571 -25.72 0.62 -25.28
CA ARG A 571 -26.00 -0.19 -26.47
C ARG A 571 -25.33 -1.56 -26.39
N ALA A 572 -24.09 -1.64 -25.92
CA ALA A 572 -23.36 -2.89 -25.80
C ALA A 572 -23.83 -3.80 -24.65
N LEU A 573 -24.26 -3.23 -23.53
CA LEU A 573 -24.58 -3.99 -22.31
C LEU A 573 -26.04 -4.49 -22.26
N ILE A 574 -26.99 -3.79 -22.90
CA ILE A 574 -28.41 -4.19 -22.91
C ILE A 574 -28.62 -5.63 -23.45
N PRO A 575 -27.99 -6.05 -24.57
CA PRO A 575 -28.08 -7.44 -25.02
C PRO A 575 -27.65 -8.47 -23.98
N ALA A 576 -26.58 -8.18 -23.23
CA ALA A 576 -26.10 -9.07 -22.17
C ALA A 576 -27.04 -9.05 -20.95
N ALA A 577 -27.56 -7.89 -20.55
CA ALA A 577 -28.48 -7.73 -19.44
C ALA A 577 -29.85 -8.41 -19.68
N LEU A 578 -30.30 -8.48 -20.92
CA LEU A 578 -31.54 -9.16 -21.32
C LEU A 578 -31.33 -10.58 -21.82
N GLY A 579 -30.08 -11.07 -21.79
CA GLY A 579 -29.72 -12.42 -22.19
C GLY A 579 -30.13 -13.49 -21.17
N LYS A 580 -29.66 -14.72 -21.41
CA LYS A 580 -29.92 -15.87 -20.52
C LYS A 580 -29.33 -15.61 -19.11
N PRO A 581 -29.97 -16.12 -18.04
CA PRO A 581 -29.42 -16.02 -16.69
C PRO A 581 -27.99 -16.56 -16.60
N GLY A 582 -27.07 -15.75 -16.07
CA GLY A 582 -25.64 -16.07 -16.04
C GLY A 582 -24.80 -14.94 -15.45
N ALA A 583 -23.47 -15.11 -15.44
CA ALA A 583 -22.54 -14.08 -14.95
C ALA A 583 -22.59 -12.81 -15.81
N ALA A 584 -22.56 -12.96 -17.15
CA ALA A 584 -22.60 -11.85 -18.10
C ALA A 584 -23.84 -10.96 -17.90
N ARG A 585 -25.01 -11.57 -17.68
CA ARG A 585 -26.25 -10.85 -17.38
C ARG A 585 -26.12 -10.00 -16.11
N ARG A 586 -25.69 -10.61 -15.00
CA ARG A 586 -25.54 -9.90 -13.71
C ARG A 586 -24.52 -8.76 -13.80
N GLN A 587 -23.43 -8.97 -14.53
CA GLN A 587 -22.39 -7.97 -14.75
C GLN A 587 -22.91 -6.79 -15.56
N ALA A 588 -23.67 -7.06 -16.62
CA ALA A 588 -24.29 -6.03 -17.45
C ALA A 588 -25.40 -5.27 -16.70
N GLU A 589 -26.27 -5.96 -15.96
CA GLU A 589 -27.27 -5.34 -15.09
C GLU A 589 -26.60 -4.42 -14.06
N GLN A 590 -25.55 -4.90 -13.39
CA GLN A 590 -24.78 -4.09 -12.42
C GLN A 590 -24.14 -2.87 -13.07
N ALA A 591 -23.57 -3.00 -14.27
CA ALA A 591 -22.94 -1.89 -14.99
C ALA A 591 -23.96 -0.86 -15.48
N LEU A 592 -25.15 -1.28 -15.95
CA LEU A 592 -26.24 -0.39 -16.33
C LEU A 592 -26.80 0.37 -15.12
N THR A 593 -27.02 -0.31 -13.99
CA THR A 593 -27.44 0.39 -12.75
C THR A 593 -26.37 1.36 -12.26
N ALA A 594 -25.08 0.98 -12.32
CA ALA A 594 -23.98 1.87 -11.94
C ALA A 594 -23.90 3.10 -12.86
N LEU A 595 -24.17 2.93 -14.15
CA LEU A 595 -24.20 4.00 -15.14
C LEU A 595 -25.32 5.01 -14.85
N THR A 596 -26.50 4.55 -14.43
CA THR A 596 -27.65 5.43 -14.12
C THR A 596 -27.63 6.01 -12.71
N ALA A 597 -26.96 5.34 -11.76
CA ALA A 597 -26.79 5.83 -10.39
C ALA A 597 -25.65 6.86 -10.26
N GLY A 598 -24.86 7.05 -11.33
CA GLY A 598 -23.71 7.94 -11.40
C GLY A 598 -24.09 9.42 -11.30
N GLY A 599 -24.13 9.93 -10.06
CA GLY A 599 -24.20 11.36 -9.76
C GLY A 599 -24.49 11.71 -8.30
N ALA A 600 -25.07 10.82 -7.49
CA ALA A 600 -25.70 11.26 -6.22
C ALA A 600 -24.97 10.90 -4.91
N HIS A 601 -23.84 10.16 -4.92
CA HIS A 601 -23.34 9.57 -3.67
C HIS A 601 -21.86 9.79 -3.32
N ASP A 602 -21.10 10.61 -4.06
CA ASP A 602 -19.70 10.95 -3.73
C ASP A 602 -19.50 12.46 -3.39
N ALA A 603 -20.50 13.11 -2.80
CA ALA A 603 -20.52 14.57 -2.60
C ALA A 603 -20.26 15.03 -1.15
N GLY A 604 -19.01 15.45 -0.89
CA GLY A 604 -18.66 16.35 0.21
C GLY A 604 -19.42 17.68 0.17
N ALA A 605 -19.42 18.42 1.28
CA ALA A 605 -20.25 19.62 1.46
C ALA A 605 -19.98 20.75 0.43
N ALA A 606 -18.75 20.87 -0.08
CA ALA A 606 -18.39 21.80 -1.14
C ALA A 606 -18.87 21.34 -2.53
N ARG A 607 -19.00 20.02 -2.74
CA ARG A 607 -19.53 19.42 -3.98
C ARG A 607 -21.00 19.78 -4.15
N ARG A 608 -21.80 19.79 -3.06
CA ARG A 608 -23.25 20.13 -3.09
C ARG A 608 -23.59 21.49 -3.68
N GLN A 609 -22.73 22.50 -3.55
CA GLN A 609 -23.00 23.86 -4.03
C GLN A 609 -22.62 24.05 -5.52
N ALA A 610 -21.57 23.37 -5.99
CA ALA A 610 -21.21 23.33 -7.42
C ALA A 610 -22.09 22.34 -8.22
N GLU A 611 -22.49 21.24 -7.58
CA GLU A 611 -23.30 20.17 -8.15
C GLU A 611 -24.78 20.58 -8.25
N GLN A 612 -25.33 21.39 -7.33
CA GLN A 612 -26.67 21.96 -7.52
C GLN A 612 -26.82 22.85 -8.78
N ALA A 613 -25.72 23.45 -9.27
CA ALA A 613 -25.73 24.23 -10.51
C ALA A 613 -25.54 23.37 -11.78
N LEU A 614 -24.86 22.22 -11.71
CA LEU A 614 -24.54 21.36 -12.87
C LEU A 614 -25.45 20.12 -13.01
N THR A 615 -25.99 19.62 -11.90
CA THR A 615 -26.82 18.39 -11.82
C THR A 615 -28.21 18.59 -12.43
N ALA A 616 -28.70 19.83 -12.47
CA ALA A 616 -29.96 20.16 -13.16
C ALA A 616 -29.87 19.94 -14.69
N LEU A 617 -28.67 19.75 -15.27
CA LEU A 617 -28.46 19.60 -16.72
C LEU A 617 -27.91 18.24 -17.16
N THR A 618 -27.32 17.43 -16.27
CA THR A 618 -26.57 16.20 -16.67
C THR A 618 -27.08 14.88 -16.07
N ALA A 619 -27.70 14.87 -14.88
CA ALA A 619 -28.21 13.63 -14.28
C ALA A 619 -29.36 12.98 -15.07
N GLY A 620 -30.10 13.77 -15.87
CA GLY A 620 -31.06 13.23 -16.85
C GLY A 620 -30.38 12.49 -18.01
N GLY A 621 -29.17 12.91 -18.43
CA GLY A 621 -28.55 12.45 -19.67
C GLY A 621 -28.13 10.97 -19.70
N ALA A 622 -27.65 10.40 -18.59
CA ALA A 622 -27.20 9.01 -18.54
C ALA A 622 -28.36 8.00 -18.43
N HIS A 623 -29.38 8.33 -17.62
CA HIS A 623 -30.63 7.57 -17.60
C HIS A 623 -31.31 7.60 -18.97
N ASP A 624 -31.41 8.79 -19.57
CA ASP A 624 -31.97 8.97 -20.91
C ASP A 624 -31.15 8.26 -21.98
N ALA A 625 -29.82 8.19 -21.86
CA ALA A 625 -28.97 7.41 -22.77
C ALA A 625 -29.26 5.91 -22.68
N VAL A 626 -29.41 5.36 -21.46
CA VAL A 626 -29.77 3.95 -21.26
C VAL A 626 -31.16 3.65 -21.81
N MET A 627 -32.14 4.51 -21.54
CA MET A 627 -33.51 4.35 -22.03
C MET A 627 -33.60 4.52 -23.56
N ARG A 628 -32.89 5.48 -24.16
CA ARG A 628 -32.78 5.63 -25.63
C ARG A 628 -32.13 4.40 -26.29
N ALA A 629 -31.06 3.87 -25.69
CA ALA A 629 -30.43 2.65 -26.19
C ALA A 629 -31.37 1.43 -26.08
N ALA A 630 -32.16 1.33 -25.00
CA ALA A 630 -33.14 0.26 -24.82
C ALA A 630 -34.30 0.36 -25.83
N ALA A 631 -34.81 1.58 -26.09
CA ALA A 631 -35.80 1.83 -27.12
C ALA A 631 -35.31 1.43 -28.52
N GLY A 632 -34.01 1.62 -28.82
CA GLY A 632 -33.37 1.18 -30.06
C GLY A 632 -33.40 -0.35 -30.28
N TYR A 633 -33.54 -1.14 -29.21
CA TYR A 633 -33.72 -2.61 -29.27
C TYR A 633 -35.19 -3.05 -29.27
N GLY A 634 -36.14 -2.11 -29.22
CA GLY A 634 -37.57 -2.36 -29.27
C GLY A 634 -38.29 -2.27 -27.90
N PRO A 635 -39.63 -2.25 -27.90
CA PRO A 635 -40.44 -1.94 -26.72
C PRO A 635 -40.32 -2.99 -25.61
N GLU A 636 -40.02 -4.25 -25.95
CA GLU A 636 -39.80 -5.32 -24.96
C GLU A 636 -38.50 -5.10 -24.17
N ALA A 637 -37.43 -4.65 -24.86
CA ALA A 637 -36.16 -4.33 -24.22
C ALA A 637 -36.28 -3.07 -23.35
N GLU A 638 -36.97 -2.04 -23.85
CA GLU A 638 -37.27 -0.81 -23.10
C GLU A 638 -38.01 -1.10 -21.79
N ALA A 639 -39.10 -1.87 -21.84
CA ALA A 639 -39.87 -2.25 -20.66
C ALA A 639 -39.04 -3.09 -19.66
N ALA A 640 -38.19 -3.99 -20.15
CA ALA A 640 -37.34 -4.81 -19.31
C ALA A 640 -36.24 -3.99 -18.61
N VAL A 641 -35.62 -3.03 -19.31
CA VAL A 641 -34.61 -2.12 -18.75
C VAL A 641 -35.25 -1.12 -17.76
N ALA A 642 -36.41 -0.54 -18.08
CA ALA A 642 -37.16 0.29 -17.12
C ALA A 642 -37.47 -0.50 -15.84
N GLY A 643 -37.91 -1.76 -16.00
CA GLY A 643 -38.14 -2.65 -14.89
C GLY A 643 -36.89 -2.93 -14.06
N LEU A 644 -35.72 -3.09 -14.68
CA LEU A 644 -34.43 -3.26 -13.99
C LEU A 644 -34.08 -2.03 -13.16
N LEU A 645 -34.24 -0.82 -13.73
CA LEU A 645 -33.91 0.45 -13.07
C LEU A 645 -34.89 0.83 -11.95
N ALA A 646 -36.11 0.31 -11.98
CA ALA A 646 -37.12 0.51 -10.95
C ALA A 646 -36.99 -0.43 -9.72
N ALA A 647 -35.98 -1.31 -9.67
CA ALA A 647 -35.78 -2.20 -8.53
C ALA A 647 -35.35 -1.42 -7.27
N ASP A 648 -35.84 -1.83 -6.09
CA ASP A 648 -35.48 -1.19 -4.82
C ASP A 648 -33.95 -1.27 -4.58
N PRO A 649 -33.24 -0.14 -4.45
CA PRO A 649 -31.81 -0.13 -4.17
C PRO A 649 -31.40 -0.87 -2.88
N LEU A 650 -32.31 -1.05 -1.92
CA LEU A 650 -32.07 -1.85 -0.71
C LEU A 650 -31.93 -3.35 -1.01
N ASP A 651 -32.53 -3.84 -2.09
CA ASP A 651 -32.43 -5.25 -2.50
C ASP A 651 -31.16 -5.56 -3.31
N ALA A 652 -30.31 -4.55 -3.59
CA ALA A 652 -29.04 -4.68 -4.30
C ALA A 652 -27.94 -5.34 -3.44
N LEU A 653 -28.16 -6.62 -3.06
CA LEU A 653 -27.28 -7.38 -2.18
C LEU A 653 -26.22 -8.18 -2.94
N PRO A 654 -25.02 -8.42 -2.35
CA PRO A 654 -24.04 -9.30 -2.93
C PRO A 654 -24.53 -10.75 -3.01
N ALA A 655 -23.93 -11.53 -3.93
CA ALA A 655 -24.23 -12.95 -4.09
C ALA A 655 -23.95 -13.77 -2.81
N ARG A 656 -22.91 -13.38 -2.06
CA ARG A 656 -22.58 -13.91 -0.73
C ARG A 656 -22.45 -12.75 0.24
N MET A 657 -23.16 -12.83 1.36
CA MET A 657 -23.04 -11.84 2.43
C MET A 657 -21.69 -12.00 3.14
N PRO A 658 -21.01 -10.90 3.50
CA PRO A 658 -19.77 -10.97 4.27
C PRO A 658 -20.06 -11.49 5.69
N VAL A 659 -19.11 -12.24 6.23
CA VAL A 659 -19.09 -12.59 7.66
C VAL A 659 -18.30 -11.51 8.38
N LEU A 660 -18.88 -10.90 9.40
CA LEU A 660 -18.18 -9.89 10.21
C LEU A 660 -17.04 -10.55 10.99
N PRO A 661 -15.87 -9.90 11.09
CA PRO A 661 -14.73 -10.46 11.78
C PRO A 661 -14.94 -10.41 13.31
N GLU A 662 -14.40 -11.40 14.03
CA GLU A 662 -14.50 -11.50 15.49
C GLU A 662 -13.94 -10.27 16.23
N TRP A 663 -12.92 -9.61 15.67
CA TRP A 663 -12.33 -8.41 16.29
C TRP A 663 -13.24 -7.16 16.27
N ALA A 664 -14.29 -7.16 15.44
CA ALA A 664 -15.28 -6.07 15.28
C ALA A 664 -16.51 -6.28 16.17
N ASP A 665 -16.28 -6.67 17.43
CA ASP A 665 -17.36 -6.86 18.40
C ASP A 665 -18.02 -5.53 18.78
N VAL A 666 -19.35 -5.49 18.71
CA VAL A 666 -20.18 -4.32 19.00
C VAL A 666 -20.13 -3.92 20.47
N ALA A 667 -19.79 -4.84 21.38
CA ALA A 667 -19.75 -4.56 22.83
C ALA A 667 -18.67 -3.54 23.24
N ILE A 668 -17.66 -3.33 22.37
CA ILE A 668 -16.50 -2.46 22.63
C ILE A 668 -16.37 -1.30 21.62
N LEU A 669 -17.34 -1.14 20.72
CA LEU A 669 -17.41 0.00 19.82
C LEU A 669 -18.12 1.18 20.49
N THR A 670 -17.81 2.39 20.04
CA THR A 670 -18.51 3.60 20.51
C THR A 670 -20.01 3.50 20.15
N PRO A 671 -20.94 3.79 21.08
CA PRO A 671 -22.36 3.79 20.78
C PRO A 671 -22.72 4.76 19.64
N ILE A 672 -23.64 4.34 18.77
CA ILE A 672 -24.24 5.19 17.74
C ILE A 672 -25.53 5.76 18.32
N ASN A 673 -25.68 7.08 18.34
CA ASN A 673 -26.85 7.75 18.92
C ASN A 673 -27.84 8.16 17.84
N LEU A 674 -29.13 8.07 18.14
CA LEU A 674 -30.17 8.72 17.35
C LEU A 674 -30.11 10.25 17.53
N ARG A 675 -30.56 11.00 16.53
CA ARG A 675 -30.73 12.46 16.67
C ARG A 675 -31.81 12.76 17.72
N GLY A 676 -31.66 13.88 18.44
CA GLY A 676 -32.70 14.37 19.35
C GLY A 676 -32.81 13.62 20.68
N ASP A 677 -31.71 13.03 21.16
CA ASP A 677 -31.61 12.38 22.49
C ASP A 677 -32.50 11.12 22.68
N ALA A 678 -32.90 10.47 21.58
CA ALA A 678 -33.75 9.27 21.57
C ALA A 678 -33.03 7.96 21.96
N GLY A 679 -31.82 8.05 22.52
CA GLY A 679 -31.01 6.92 22.96
C GLY A 679 -30.07 6.34 21.89
N ALA A 680 -29.30 5.32 22.29
CA ALA A 680 -28.33 4.64 21.43
C ALA A 680 -28.96 3.50 20.62
N LEU A 681 -28.39 3.16 19.47
CA LEU A 681 -28.80 1.99 18.71
C LEU A 681 -28.58 0.70 19.52
N PRO A 682 -29.55 -0.24 19.53
CA PRO A 682 -29.36 -1.54 20.15
C PRO A 682 -28.25 -2.35 19.43
N PRO A 683 -27.57 -3.29 20.12
CA PRO A 683 -26.44 -4.03 19.56
C PRO A 683 -26.72 -4.72 18.21
N GLU A 684 -27.93 -5.24 18.01
CA GLU A 684 -28.34 -5.87 16.76
C GLU A 684 -28.39 -4.87 15.58
N ALA A 685 -28.95 -3.67 15.81
CA ALA A 685 -28.96 -2.61 14.81
C ALA A 685 -27.53 -2.15 14.46
N VAL A 686 -26.61 -2.10 15.45
CA VAL A 686 -25.19 -1.80 15.20
C VAL A 686 -24.54 -2.89 14.32
N ARG A 687 -24.86 -4.18 14.52
CA ARG A 687 -24.39 -5.26 13.62
C ARG A 687 -24.93 -5.09 12.21
N HIS A 688 -26.15 -4.58 12.03
CA HIS A 688 -26.69 -4.26 10.72
C HIS A 688 -25.93 -3.10 10.06
N VAL A 689 -25.60 -2.03 10.80
CA VAL A 689 -24.74 -0.94 10.29
C VAL A 689 -23.36 -1.47 9.86
N LEU A 690 -22.71 -2.32 10.67
CA LEU A 690 -21.45 -2.98 10.29
C LEU A 690 -21.59 -3.79 9.01
N THR A 691 -22.70 -4.51 8.84
CA THR A 691 -22.99 -5.28 7.61
C THR A 691 -23.16 -4.35 6.41
N MET A 692 -23.89 -3.23 6.55
CA MET A 692 -24.06 -2.21 5.51
C MET A 692 -22.71 -1.62 5.08
N LEU A 693 -21.82 -1.34 6.05
CA LEU A 693 -20.47 -0.87 5.78
C LEU A 693 -19.62 -1.93 5.06
N ALA A 694 -19.70 -3.19 5.48
CA ALA A 694 -18.94 -4.30 4.89
C ALA A 694 -19.39 -4.66 3.46
N ILE A 695 -20.65 -4.41 3.09
CA ILE A 695 -21.15 -4.60 1.71
C ILE A 695 -20.96 -3.36 0.84
N SER A 696 -20.72 -2.19 1.45
CA SER A 696 -20.41 -0.95 0.74
C SER A 696 -18.99 -0.97 0.18
N LYS A 697 -18.80 -0.37 -0.99
CA LYS A 697 -17.51 -0.24 -1.66
C LYS A 697 -17.36 1.18 -2.21
N ARG A 698 -16.12 1.61 -2.46
CA ARG A 698 -15.87 2.87 -3.19
C ARG A 698 -16.62 2.91 -4.52
N GLY A 699 -17.31 4.02 -4.79
CA GLY A 699 -18.18 4.22 -5.95
C GLY A 699 -19.46 3.37 -5.97
N HIS A 700 -19.76 2.62 -4.91
CA HIS A 700 -21.02 1.88 -4.77
C HIS A 700 -21.36 1.65 -3.29
N VAL A 701 -21.98 2.67 -2.71
CA VAL A 701 -22.44 2.69 -1.32
C VAL A 701 -23.79 2.00 -1.22
N TYR A 702 -23.97 1.12 -0.23
CA TYR A 702 -25.27 0.50 0.00
C TYR A 702 -26.30 1.55 0.43
N ALA A 703 -27.47 1.55 -0.22
CA ALA A 703 -28.49 2.59 -0.07
C ALA A 703 -28.97 2.76 1.38
N GLY A 704 -28.98 1.69 2.18
CA GLY A 704 -29.38 1.75 3.59
C GLY A 704 -28.51 2.68 4.45
N LEU A 705 -27.26 2.96 4.07
CA LEU A 705 -26.41 3.89 4.81
C LEU A 705 -26.90 5.35 4.73
N ALA A 706 -27.59 5.73 3.64
CA ALA A 706 -28.17 7.08 3.55
C ALA A 706 -29.24 7.28 4.64
N LEU A 707 -30.10 6.28 4.85
CA LEU A 707 -31.12 6.28 5.91
C LEU A 707 -30.49 6.33 7.30
N VAL A 708 -29.39 5.59 7.53
CA VAL A 708 -28.64 5.64 8.79
C VAL A 708 -28.09 7.05 9.06
N LYS A 709 -27.49 7.70 8.06
CA LYS A 709 -26.96 9.08 8.20
C LYS A 709 -28.06 10.11 8.48
N GLU A 710 -29.27 9.87 8.00
CA GLU A 710 -30.42 10.75 8.20
C GLU A 710 -30.93 10.71 9.66
N VAL A 711 -31.04 9.50 10.24
CA VAL A 711 -31.64 9.31 11.57
C VAL A 711 -30.64 9.37 12.73
N CYS A 712 -29.36 9.08 12.49
CA CYS A 712 -28.32 9.07 13.51
C CYS A 712 -27.58 10.41 13.62
N ASP A 713 -27.02 10.66 14.80
CA ASP A 713 -26.14 11.81 15.04
C ASP A 713 -24.80 11.63 14.32
N GLY A 714 -24.40 12.63 13.51
CA GLY A 714 -23.21 12.56 12.65
C GLY A 714 -21.90 12.42 13.44
N ARG A 715 -21.79 13.04 14.62
CA ARG A 715 -20.60 12.95 15.46
C ARG A 715 -20.46 11.55 16.07
N SER A 716 -21.57 10.95 16.52
CA SER A 716 -21.57 9.57 17.01
C SER A 716 -21.18 8.55 15.93
N LEU A 717 -21.63 8.76 14.68
CA LEU A 717 -21.23 7.93 13.54
C LEU A 717 -19.73 8.04 13.24
N ALA A 718 -19.16 9.25 13.29
CA ALA A 718 -17.74 9.48 13.08
C ALA A 718 -16.89 8.82 14.18
N GLU A 719 -17.26 8.97 15.46
CA GLU A 719 -16.56 8.31 16.58
C GLU A 719 -16.71 6.78 16.57
N PHE A 720 -17.85 6.26 16.11
CA PHE A 720 -18.03 4.82 15.86
C PHE A 720 -17.09 4.32 14.75
N ALA A 721 -17.02 5.00 13.62
CA ALA A 721 -16.12 4.64 12.52
C ALA A 721 -14.65 4.73 12.94
N TRP A 722 -14.29 5.73 13.75
CA TRP A 722 -12.95 5.86 14.33
C TRP A 722 -12.63 4.71 15.29
N ALA A 723 -13.56 4.33 16.17
CA ALA A 723 -13.38 3.18 17.05
C ALA A 723 -13.20 1.87 16.25
N LEU A 724 -14.00 1.66 15.21
CA LEU A 724 -13.86 0.53 14.30
C LEU A 724 -12.50 0.51 13.61
N PHE A 725 -12.00 1.67 13.18
CA PHE A 725 -10.65 1.82 12.62
C PHE A 725 -9.56 1.45 13.63
N LEU A 726 -9.66 1.91 14.89
CA LEU A 726 -8.71 1.53 15.93
C LEU A 726 -8.71 0.03 16.20
N ARG A 727 -9.87 -0.62 16.13
CA ARG A 727 -9.99 -2.08 16.23
C ARG A 727 -9.33 -2.79 15.05
N TRP A 728 -9.52 -2.29 13.83
CA TRP A 728 -8.83 -2.82 12.65
C TRP A 728 -7.32 -2.62 12.70
N GLN A 729 -6.86 -1.47 13.23
CA GLN A 729 -5.44 -1.18 13.48
C GLN A 729 -4.85 -2.13 14.51
N ALA A 730 -5.52 -2.29 15.65
CA ALA A 730 -5.16 -3.26 16.68
C ALA A 730 -5.11 -4.69 16.12
N ALA A 731 -6.02 -5.00 15.19
CA ALA A 731 -6.03 -6.27 14.49
C ALA A 731 -4.88 -6.43 13.47
N GLY A 732 -3.97 -5.47 13.36
CA GLY A 732 -2.85 -5.52 12.42
C GLY A 732 -3.25 -5.26 10.97
N TYR A 733 -4.39 -4.59 10.74
CA TYR A 733 -4.87 -4.17 9.42
C TYR A 733 -5.09 -5.32 8.43
N PRO A 734 -5.88 -6.36 8.79
CA PRO A 734 -6.12 -7.48 7.91
C PRO A 734 -6.73 -7.02 6.59
N ALA A 735 -6.15 -7.48 5.48
CA ALA A 735 -6.43 -6.95 4.14
C ALA A 735 -7.84 -7.31 3.62
N LYS A 736 -8.45 -8.40 4.11
CA LYS A 736 -9.82 -8.79 3.75
C LYS A 736 -10.84 -7.75 4.23
N GLU A 737 -10.54 -7.08 5.34
CA GLU A 737 -11.38 -6.09 5.99
C GLU A 737 -10.94 -4.64 5.69
N SER A 738 -10.27 -4.42 4.55
CA SER A 738 -9.87 -3.07 4.11
C SER A 738 -11.04 -2.10 3.95
N TRP A 739 -12.28 -2.59 3.90
CA TRP A 739 -13.52 -1.80 3.86
C TRP A 739 -13.67 -0.86 5.06
N VAL A 740 -12.94 -1.07 6.15
CA VAL A 740 -12.90 -0.14 7.30
C VAL A 740 -12.37 1.24 6.90
N MET A 741 -11.43 1.31 5.94
CA MET A 741 -11.00 2.59 5.37
C MET A 741 -12.14 3.27 4.60
N ASP A 742 -12.97 2.50 3.90
CA ASP A 742 -14.14 3.04 3.20
C ASP A 742 -15.19 3.53 4.22
N ALA A 743 -15.37 2.82 5.32
CA ALA A 743 -16.25 3.25 6.43
C ALA A 743 -15.82 4.60 7.02
N LEU A 744 -14.52 4.85 7.19
CA LEU A 744 -14.02 6.16 7.61
C LEU A 744 -14.31 7.26 6.58
N GLY A 745 -14.19 6.98 5.28
CA GLY A 745 -14.54 7.95 4.25
C GLY A 745 -16.05 8.23 4.18
N LEU A 746 -16.88 7.24 4.51
CA LEU A 746 -18.34 7.35 4.47
C LEU A 746 -18.92 8.03 5.69
N LEU A 747 -18.39 7.78 6.89
CA LEU A 747 -18.95 8.24 8.17
C LEU A 747 -18.09 9.29 8.88
N GLY A 748 -16.85 9.50 8.45
CA GLY A 748 -15.91 10.41 9.08
C GLY A 748 -16.21 11.89 8.83
N ASP A 749 -15.65 12.73 9.69
CA ASP A 749 -15.75 14.18 9.70
C ASP A 749 -14.35 14.85 9.66
N ASP A 750 -14.31 16.18 9.83
CA ASP A 750 -13.04 16.92 9.84
C ASP A 750 -12.12 16.52 11.00
N GLU A 751 -12.66 16.05 12.11
CA GLU A 751 -11.86 15.53 13.22
C GLU A 751 -11.22 14.18 12.85
N THR A 752 -11.95 13.32 12.12
CA THR A 752 -11.42 12.10 11.52
C THR A 752 -10.25 12.41 10.58
N VAL A 753 -10.35 13.44 9.75
CA VAL A 753 -9.27 13.92 8.87
C VAL A 753 -8.02 14.32 9.67
N ARG A 754 -8.19 15.10 10.74
CA ARG A 754 -7.08 15.56 11.60
C ARG A 754 -6.38 14.40 12.30
N ARG A 755 -7.13 13.38 12.75
CA ARG A 755 -6.57 12.18 13.40
C ARG A 755 -5.90 11.24 12.40
N LEU A 756 -6.43 11.11 11.19
CA LEU A 756 -5.93 10.21 10.16
C LEU A 756 -4.67 10.75 9.45
N THR A 757 -4.57 12.06 9.23
CA THR A 757 -3.47 12.66 8.47
C THR A 757 -2.07 12.35 9.04
N PRO A 758 -1.81 12.43 10.35
CA PRO A 758 -0.55 11.99 10.94
C PRO A 758 -0.21 10.53 10.63
N LEU A 759 -1.22 9.63 10.66
CA LEU A 759 -1.05 8.22 10.34
C LEU A 759 -0.66 8.00 8.87
N ILE A 760 -1.33 8.70 7.94
CA ILE A 760 -1.00 8.67 6.51
C ILE A 760 0.47 9.04 6.26
N ARG A 761 1.00 10.01 7.01
CA ARG A 761 2.39 10.49 6.87
C ARG A 761 3.43 9.50 7.39
N VAL A 762 3.10 8.61 8.32
CA VAL A 762 4.06 7.66 8.91
C VAL A 762 3.99 6.27 8.28
N TRP A 763 2.82 5.86 7.79
CA TRP A 763 2.60 4.51 7.25
C TRP A 763 3.59 4.05 6.18
N PRO A 764 4.06 4.87 5.22
CA PRO A 764 5.07 4.41 4.27
C PRO A 764 6.35 3.90 4.95
N GLY A 765 6.78 4.55 6.04
CA GLY A 765 7.94 4.13 6.83
C GLY A 765 7.72 2.84 7.63
N GLU A 766 6.46 2.44 7.82
CA GLU A 766 6.04 1.20 8.50
C GLU A 766 5.68 0.07 7.51
N GLY A 767 6.03 0.24 6.23
CA GLY A 767 5.66 -0.68 5.14
C GLY A 767 4.19 -0.59 4.69
N GLY A 768 3.43 0.39 5.16
CA GLY A 768 1.99 0.59 4.90
C GLY A 768 1.66 1.45 3.67
N HIS A 769 2.44 1.36 2.59
CA HIS A 769 2.28 2.21 1.39
C HIS A 769 0.86 2.20 0.82
N ALA A 770 0.28 1.01 0.61
CA ALA A 770 -1.07 0.88 0.06
C ALA A 770 -2.13 1.55 0.96
N ARG A 771 -1.96 1.47 2.29
CA ARG A 771 -2.86 2.11 3.26
C ARG A 771 -2.71 3.63 3.24
N ALA A 772 -1.50 4.15 3.07
CA ALA A 772 -1.25 5.58 2.89
C ALA A 772 -1.92 6.11 1.62
N VAL A 773 -1.81 5.40 0.51
CA VAL A 773 -2.53 5.73 -0.74
C VAL A 773 -4.05 5.70 -0.53
N ALA A 774 -4.57 4.65 0.12
CA ALA A 774 -5.99 4.56 0.45
C ALA A 774 -6.47 5.72 1.35
N GLY A 775 -5.60 6.20 2.25
CA GLY A 775 -5.85 7.38 3.06
C GLY A 775 -5.90 8.68 2.26
N LEU A 776 -5.04 8.85 1.23
CA LEU A 776 -5.14 9.99 0.31
C LEU A 776 -6.45 10.00 -0.46
N ASP A 777 -6.86 8.83 -0.96
CA ASP A 777 -8.14 8.68 -1.65
C ASP A 777 -9.31 9.00 -0.71
N LEU A 778 -9.19 8.65 0.57
CA LEU A 778 -10.20 8.97 1.58
C LEU A 778 -10.28 10.48 1.81
N LEU A 779 -9.14 11.19 1.93
CA LEU A 779 -9.15 12.65 2.06
C LEU A 779 -9.78 13.32 0.83
N ALA A 780 -9.44 12.86 -0.37
CA ALA A 780 -10.05 13.33 -1.61
C ALA A 780 -11.57 13.06 -1.64
N GLY A 781 -12.00 11.88 -1.17
CA GLY A 781 -13.40 11.47 -1.13
C GLY A 781 -14.25 12.22 -0.09
N ILE A 782 -13.71 12.54 1.09
CA ILE A 782 -14.41 13.38 2.08
C ILE A 782 -14.66 14.78 1.50
N GLY A 783 -13.67 15.34 0.80
CA GLY A 783 -13.84 16.56 0.00
C GLY A 783 -14.25 17.81 0.77
N SER A 784 -14.09 17.84 2.09
CA SER A 784 -14.20 19.07 2.88
C SER A 784 -12.97 19.96 2.64
N GLU A 785 -13.09 21.27 2.87
CA GLU A 785 -11.94 22.19 2.78
C GLU A 785 -10.79 21.74 3.68
N VAL A 786 -11.10 21.24 4.88
CA VAL A 786 -10.11 20.65 5.80
C VAL A 786 -9.44 19.43 5.17
N ALA A 787 -10.20 18.50 4.58
CA ALA A 787 -9.65 17.31 3.92
C ALA A 787 -8.73 17.66 2.75
N LEU A 788 -9.14 18.61 1.90
CA LEU A 788 -8.36 19.07 0.76
C LEU A 788 -7.11 19.86 1.20
N MET A 789 -7.20 20.67 2.26
CA MET A 789 -6.04 21.33 2.87
C MET A 789 -5.02 20.30 3.40
N HIS A 790 -5.48 19.25 4.09
CA HIS A 790 -4.62 18.18 4.58
C HIS A 790 -3.99 17.38 3.43
N LEU A 791 -4.75 17.07 2.37
CA LEU A 791 -4.26 16.44 1.15
C LEU A 791 -3.19 17.29 0.46
N HIS A 792 -3.42 18.59 0.31
CA HIS A 792 -2.45 19.55 -0.22
C HIS A 792 -1.17 19.59 0.62
N GLY A 793 -1.32 19.67 1.94
CA GLY A 793 -0.19 19.65 2.87
C GLY A 793 0.65 18.36 2.78
N ILE A 794 0.05 17.22 2.44
CA ILE A 794 0.80 15.98 2.15
C ILE A 794 1.52 16.07 0.80
N ALA A 795 0.85 16.56 -0.24
CA ALA A 795 1.39 16.73 -1.59
C ALA A 795 2.66 17.62 -1.63
N GLU A 796 2.75 18.57 -0.71
CA GLU A 796 3.89 19.49 -0.64
C GLU A 796 5.01 19.02 0.30
N LYS A 797 4.67 18.50 1.49
CA LYS A 797 5.61 18.42 2.62
C LYS A 797 6.03 17.00 3.02
N VAL A 798 5.39 15.95 2.49
CA VAL A 798 5.74 14.58 2.90
C VAL A 798 7.09 14.16 2.34
N LYS A 799 7.92 13.51 3.16
CA LYS A 799 9.27 13.04 2.80
C LYS A 799 9.29 11.82 1.88
N PHE A 800 8.17 11.10 1.80
CA PHE A 800 8.06 9.87 1.01
C PHE A 800 7.65 10.20 -0.42
N GLY A 801 8.59 10.09 -1.37
CA GLY A 801 8.39 10.49 -2.77
C GLY A 801 7.15 9.87 -3.42
N GLY A 802 6.95 8.55 -3.31
CA GLY A 802 5.78 7.88 -3.90
C GLY A 802 4.43 8.37 -3.34
N LEU A 803 4.36 8.64 -2.03
CA LEU A 803 3.16 9.20 -1.41
C LEU A 803 2.93 10.65 -1.84
N LYS A 804 4.00 11.45 -1.95
CA LYS A 804 3.98 12.83 -2.42
C LYS A 804 3.41 12.91 -3.84
N SER A 805 3.95 12.10 -4.77
CA SER A 805 3.48 12.05 -6.15
C SER A 805 2.02 11.62 -6.26
N ARG A 806 1.60 10.61 -5.48
CA ARG A 806 0.19 10.19 -5.46
C ARG A 806 -0.74 11.27 -4.90
N ALA A 807 -0.32 12.01 -3.87
CA ALA A 807 -1.10 13.13 -3.33
C ALA A 807 -1.22 14.28 -4.35
N LYS A 808 -0.15 14.59 -5.09
CA LYS A 808 -0.18 15.56 -6.20
C LYS A 808 -1.13 15.12 -7.31
N GLN A 809 -1.10 13.84 -7.69
CA GLN A 809 -2.04 13.28 -8.65
C GLN A 809 -3.49 13.43 -8.18
N LYS A 810 -3.78 13.10 -6.93
CA LYS A 810 -5.13 13.26 -6.35
C LYS A 810 -5.57 14.72 -6.33
N MET A 811 -4.67 15.65 -6.01
CA MET A 811 -4.96 17.08 -6.11
C MET A 811 -5.27 17.50 -7.55
N ALA A 812 -4.55 16.97 -8.54
CA ALA A 812 -4.82 17.25 -9.95
C ALA A 812 -6.14 16.64 -10.44
N GLU A 813 -6.50 15.44 -9.98
CA GLU A 813 -7.80 14.81 -10.25
C GLU A 813 -8.94 15.69 -9.69
N VAL A 814 -8.85 16.11 -8.42
CA VAL A 814 -9.85 16.99 -7.80
C VAL A 814 -9.91 18.36 -8.50
N ALA A 815 -8.77 18.93 -8.88
CA ALA A 815 -8.72 20.20 -9.59
C ALA A 815 -9.38 20.10 -10.97
N ALA A 816 -9.06 19.05 -11.74
CA ALA A 816 -9.66 18.80 -13.05
C ALA A 816 -11.19 18.59 -12.96
N GLU A 817 -11.68 17.87 -11.94
CA GLU A 817 -13.12 17.72 -11.66
C GLU A 817 -13.82 19.07 -11.42
N LEU A 818 -13.10 20.04 -10.86
CA LEU A 818 -13.61 21.40 -10.60
C LEU A 818 -13.32 22.37 -11.75
N ALA A 819 -12.75 21.90 -12.87
CA ALA A 819 -12.26 22.72 -13.97
C ALA A 819 -11.24 23.79 -13.53
N LEU A 820 -10.37 23.42 -12.59
CA LEU A 820 -9.30 24.25 -12.03
C LEU A 820 -7.93 23.63 -12.28
N THR A 821 -6.92 24.47 -12.28
CA THR A 821 -5.54 24.00 -12.10
C THR A 821 -5.28 23.62 -10.63
N PRO A 822 -4.33 22.73 -10.32
CA PRO A 822 -3.96 22.42 -8.94
C PRO A 822 -3.58 23.66 -8.12
N GLN A 823 -3.03 24.67 -8.79
CA GLN A 823 -2.64 25.94 -8.17
C GLN A 823 -3.85 26.83 -7.87
N GLU A 824 -4.84 26.91 -8.77
CA GLU A 824 -6.11 27.61 -8.51
C GLU A 824 -6.91 26.95 -7.39
N LEU A 825 -6.93 25.61 -7.36
CA LEU A 825 -7.54 24.89 -6.27
C LEU A 825 -6.85 25.25 -4.95
N ALA A 826 -5.51 25.26 -4.91
CA ALA A 826 -4.76 25.67 -3.72
C ALA A 826 -5.04 27.13 -3.30
N ASP A 827 -5.24 28.07 -4.23
CA ASP A 827 -5.62 29.46 -3.93
C ASP A 827 -6.98 29.54 -3.22
N ARG A 828 -7.91 28.64 -3.57
CA ARG A 828 -9.27 28.59 -3.00
C ARG A 828 -9.36 27.82 -1.69
N LEU A 829 -8.35 27.01 -1.37
CA LEU A 829 -8.31 26.15 -0.18
C LEU A 829 -7.73 26.83 1.06
N VAL A 830 -7.38 28.12 0.99
CA VAL A 830 -6.91 28.86 2.15
C VAL A 830 -8.11 29.15 3.06
N PRO A 831 -8.15 28.61 4.30
CA PRO A 831 -9.27 28.83 5.19
C PRO A 831 -9.25 30.25 5.77
N ASP A 832 -10.43 30.81 6.00
CA ASP A 832 -10.60 32.09 6.70
C ASP A 832 -10.34 31.97 8.21
N PHE A 833 -10.26 30.75 8.75
CA PHE A 833 -10.14 30.43 10.18
C PHE A 833 -11.26 31.01 11.07
N GLY A 834 -12.39 31.37 10.47
CA GLY A 834 -13.46 32.12 11.12
C GLY A 834 -13.04 33.52 11.56
N LEU A 835 -12.06 34.12 10.88
CA LEU A 835 -11.71 35.53 11.01
C LEU A 835 -12.82 36.41 10.40
N SER A 836 -13.09 37.56 11.01
CA SER A 836 -13.92 38.60 10.40
C SER A 836 -13.21 39.25 9.21
N ALA A 837 -13.95 40.04 8.44
CA ALA A 837 -13.45 40.67 7.22
C ALA A 837 -12.20 41.54 7.44
N ASP A 838 -12.02 42.11 8.63
CA ASP A 838 -10.85 42.90 9.05
C ASP A 838 -9.64 42.04 9.48
N GLY A 839 -9.76 40.72 9.48
CA GLY A 839 -8.71 39.78 9.90
C GLY A 839 -8.64 39.54 11.41
N SER A 840 -9.68 39.90 12.18
CA SER A 840 -9.72 39.65 13.63
C SER A 840 -10.57 38.41 14.01
N LEU A 841 -10.38 37.87 15.21
CA LEU A 841 -11.24 36.79 15.76
C LEU A 841 -11.62 37.11 17.21
N SER A 842 -12.92 37.10 17.51
CA SER A 842 -13.41 37.23 18.89
C SER A 842 -13.49 35.86 19.58
N LEU A 843 -12.96 35.79 20.80
CA LEU A 843 -12.97 34.62 21.68
C LEU A 843 -13.76 34.94 22.94
N ASP A 844 -14.83 34.18 23.16
CA ASP A 844 -15.77 34.43 24.25
C ASP A 844 -15.50 33.51 25.46
N TYR A 845 -15.34 34.11 26.65
CA TYR A 845 -15.23 33.41 27.93
C TYR A 845 -16.49 33.67 28.81
N GLY A 846 -17.54 34.27 28.24
CA GLY A 846 -18.77 34.70 28.89
C GLY A 846 -18.64 36.13 29.44
N ARG A 847 -18.04 36.28 30.63
CA ARG A 847 -17.92 37.61 31.30
C ARG A 847 -16.83 38.50 30.74
N ARG A 848 -15.92 37.94 29.95
CA ARG A 848 -14.81 38.65 29.30
C ARG A 848 -14.60 38.09 27.91
N GLN A 849 -14.21 38.95 26.99
CA GLN A 849 -13.94 38.60 25.61
C GLN A 849 -12.53 39.05 25.23
N PHE A 850 -11.92 38.33 24.29
CA PHE A 850 -10.60 38.61 23.78
C PHE A 850 -10.64 38.70 22.26
N VAL A 851 -9.89 39.64 21.68
CA VAL A 851 -9.77 39.80 20.24
C VAL A 851 -8.39 39.35 19.80
N VAL A 852 -8.34 38.43 18.85
CA VAL A 852 -7.10 37.98 18.19
C VAL A 852 -6.85 38.84 16.96
N GLY A 853 -5.61 39.28 16.77
CA GLY A 853 -5.13 39.95 15.55
C GLY A 853 -3.74 39.44 15.16
N PHE A 854 -3.17 39.96 14.07
CA PHE A 854 -1.87 39.51 13.54
C PHE A 854 -0.86 40.65 13.46
N ASP A 855 0.40 40.36 13.79
CA ASP A 855 1.51 41.29 13.57
C ASP A 855 2.02 41.25 12.10
N GLU A 856 3.02 42.07 11.78
CA GLU A 856 3.66 42.12 10.47
C GLU A 856 4.29 40.78 10.06
N GLN A 857 4.58 39.87 10.98
CA GLN A 857 5.08 38.53 10.66
C GLN A 857 3.96 37.47 10.64
N LEU A 858 2.69 37.91 10.62
CA LEU A 858 1.51 37.07 10.71
C LEU A 858 1.45 36.20 11.97
N LYS A 859 2.11 36.62 13.06
CA LYS A 859 1.99 35.94 14.34
C LYS A 859 0.73 36.44 15.05
N PRO A 860 -0.14 35.54 15.52
CA PRO A 860 -1.32 35.94 16.25
C PRO A 860 -0.94 36.52 17.61
N TYR A 861 -1.50 37.69 17.93
CA TYR A 861 -1.52 38.29 19.26
C TYR A 861 -2.96 38.37 19.78
N VAL A 862 -3.10 38.54 21.10
CA VAL A 862 -4.41 38.66 21.75
C VAL A 862 -4.50 40.02 22.42
N ALA A 863 -5.65 40.69 22.33
CA ALA A 863 -5.99 41.89 23.07
C ALA A 863 -7.21 41.63 23.97
N ASP A 864 -7.28 42.32 25.10
CA ASP A 864 -8.50 42.35 25.91
C ASP A 864 -9.57 43.26 25.30
N ALA A 865 -10.75 43.33 25.93
CA ALA A 865 -11.86 44.18 25.49
C ALA A 865 -11.53 45.69 25.48
N ALA A 866 -10.46 46.13 26.16
CA ALA A 866 -9.98 47.50 26.13
C ALA A 866 -8.90 47.74 25.04
N GLY A 867 -8.62 46.73 24.21
CA GLY A 867 -7.61 46.79 23.15
C GLY A 867 -6.17 46.61 23.62
N LYS A 868 -5.94 46.32 24.91
CA LYS A 868 -4.58 46.14 25.45
C LYS A 868 -4.03 44.77 25.03
N ARG A 869 -2.88 44.78 24.33
CA ARG A 869 -2.17 43.54 23.94
C ARG A 869 -1.71 42.73 25.15
N LEU A 870 -1.99 41.43 25.10
CA LEU A 870 -1.62 40.43 26.09
C LEU A 870 -0.53 39.51 25.55
N LYS A 871 0.35 39.03 26.44
CA LYS A 871 1.44 38.12 26.06
C LYS A 871 0.93 36.74 25.65
N ASN A 872 -0.16 36.27 26.25
CA ASN A 872 -0.82 35.00 25.95
C ASN A 872 -2.32 35.14 26.23
N LEU A 873 -3.13 34.29 25.58
CA LEU A 873 -4.52 34.12 25.96
C LEU A 873 -4.60 33.55 27.41
N PRO A 874 -5.37 34.16 28.32
CA PRO A 874 -5.51 33.65 29.69
C PRO A 874 -6.11 32.24 29.72
N LYS A 875 -5.64 31.39 30.64
CA LYS A 875 -6.26 30.08 30.87
C LYS A 875 -7.69 30.26 31.41
N PRO A 876 -8.63 29.37 31.04
CA PRO A 876 -9.98 29.36 31.64
C PRO A 876 -9.89 29.26 33.16
N GLY A 877 -10.62 30.14 33.86
CA GLY A 877 -10.70 30.19 35.32
C GLY A 877 -12.08 29.81 35.85
N VAL A 878 -12.21 29.72 37.18
CA VAL A 878 -13.44 29.32 37.90
C VAL A 878 -14.63 30.27 37.74
N HIS A 879 -14.40 31.48 37.25
CA HIS A 879 -15.43 32.49 37.01
C HIS A 879 -15.75 32.70 35.52
N ASP A 880 -15.06 31.96 34.64
CA ASP A 880 -15.37 31.94 33.22
C ASP A 880 -16.44 30.89 32.94
N ASP A 881 -17.09 30.99 31.79
CA ASP A 881 -18.08 30.01 31.37
C ASP A 881 -17.43 28.61 31.21
N PRO A 882 -17.99 27.55 31.84
CA PRO A 882 -17.37 26.23 31.87
C PRO A 882 -17.36 25.51 30.51
N GLU A 883 -18.17 25.94 29.54
CA GLU A 883 -18.20 25.39 28.19
C GLU A 883 -17.45 26.28 27.19
N LEU A 884 -17.73 27.60 27.19
CA LEU A 884 -17.17 28.52 26.20
C LEU A 884 -15.67 28.75 26.40
N ALA A 885 -15.19 28.88 27.64
CA ALA A 885 -13.79 29.24 27.87
C ALA A 885 -12.79 28.12 27.51
N PRO A 886 -13.00 26.84 27.88
CA PRO A 886 -12.14 25.74 27.40
C PRO A 886 -12.16 25.60 25.87
N ALA A 887 -13.32 25.74 25.24
CA ALA A 887 -13.47 25.69 23.79
C ALA A 887 -12.71 26.83 23.10
N ALA A 888 -12.85 28.06 23.59
CA ALA A 888 -12.15 29.24 23.08
C ALA A 888 -10.63 29.13 23.25
N TYR A 889 -10.16 28.60 24.39
CA TYR A 889 -8.73 28.35 24.63
C TYR A 889 -8.15 27.30 23.68
N GLN A 890 -8.86 26.19 23.46
CA GLN A 890 -8.47 25.18 22.47
C GLN A 890 -8.49 25.72 21.05
N ARG A 891 -9.51 26.52 20.69
CA ARG A 891 -9.64 27.17 19.38
C ARG A 891 -8.44 28.07 19.09
N PHE A 892 -8.02 28.90 20.05
CA PHE A 892 -6.83 29.75 19.88
C PHE A 892 -5.53 28.96 19.73
N ALA A 893 -5.36 27.87 20.49
CA ALA A 893 -4.18 27.01 20.38
C ALA A 893 -4.10 26.33 18.99
N GLY A 894 -5.24 25.87 18.46
CA GLY A 894 -5.37 25.36 17.09
C GLY A 894 -5.03 26.43 16.05
N LEU A 895 -5.67 27.60 16.14
CA LEU A 895 -5.46 28.73 15.24
C LEU A 895 -3.98 29.11 15.10
N LYS A 896 -3.26 29.21 16.23
CA LYS A 896 -1.84 29.59 16.23
C LYS A 896 -0.97 28.62 15.44
N LYS A 897 -1.28 27.33 15.49
CA LYS A 897 -0.55 26.29 14.76
C LYS A 897 -0.89 26.34 13.27
N ASP A 898 -2.17 26.46 12.95
CA ASP A 898 -2.65 26.35 11.58
C ASP A 898 -2.33 27.62 10.76
N VAL A 899 -2.52 28.82 11.32
CA VAL A 899 -2.17 30.08 10.65
C VAL A 899 -0.68 30.14 10.34
N ARG A 900 0.20 29.75 11.28
CA ARG A 900 1.65 29.75 11.03
C ARG A 900 2.02 28.85 9.84
N ALA A 901 1.40 27.68 9.75
CA ALA A 901 1.66 26.73 8.68
C ALA A 901 1.14 27.24 7.33
N VAL A 902 -0.07 27.80 7.30
CA VAL A 902 -0.72 28.33 6.09
C VAL A 902 -0.06 29.62 5.59
N ALA A 903 0.33 30.53 6.49
CA ALA A 903 1.05 31.75 6.14
C ALA A 903 2.41 31.44 5.51
N SER A 904 3.20 30.56 6.13
CA SER A 904 4.51 30.15 5.59
C SER A 904 4.40 29.47 4.22
N ASP A 905 3.29 28.76 3.98
CA ASP A 905 3.02 28.11 2.71
C ASP A 905 2.67 29.11 1.62
N ASN A 906 1.75 30.05 1.91
CA ASN A 906 1.33 31.07 0.96
C ASN A 906 2.45 32.06 0.61
N ILE A 907 3.32 32.41 1.56
CA ILE A 907 4.53 33.21 1.29
C ILE A 907 5.39 32.52 0.21
N ARG A 908 5.65 31.21 0.36
CA ARG A 908 6.41 30.44 -0.64
C ARG A 908 5.69 30.36 -1.98
N ARG A 909 4.36 30.23 -1.99
CA ARG A 909 3.56 30.18 -3.21
C ARG A 909 3.59 31.51 -3.96
N LEU A 910 3.54 32.64 -3.26
CA LEU A 910 3.66 33.97 -3.84
C LEU A 910 5.06 34.24 -4.39
N GLU A 911 6.10 33.78 -3.68
CA GLU A 911 7.48 33.82 -4.19
C GLU A 911 7.61 32.95 -5.46
N GLN A 912 7.06 31.74 -5.45
CA GLN A 912 7.08 30.88 -6.63
C GLN A 912 6.28 31.50 -7.79
N ALA A 913 5.16 32.16 -7.51
CA ALA A 913 4.35 32.83 -8.51
C ALA A 913 5.09 34.00 -9.19
N MET A 914 5.94 34.72 -8.45
CA MET A 914 6.86 35.70 -9.02
C MET A 914 7.85 35.03 -9.99
N VAL A 915 8.48 33.93 -9.55
CA VAL A 915 9.50 33.19 -10.32
C VAL A 915 8.92 32.54 -11.58
N THR A 916 7.73 31.94 -11.49
CA THR A 916 7.06 31.29 -12.63
C THR A 916 6.16 32.22 -13.42
N ARG A 917 6.17 33.52 -13.07
CA ARG A 917 5.36 34.57 -13.68
C ARG A 917 3.87 34.25 -13.73
N ARG A 918 3.35 33.58 -12.69
CA ARG A 918 1.91 33.31 -12.56
C ARG A 918 1.16 34.63 -12.37
N ARG A 919 -0.02 34.72 -12.99
CA ARG A 919 -0.92 35.89 -12.95
C ARG A 919 -2.33 35.44 -12.58
N TRP A 920 -3.12 36.38 -12.04
CA TRP A 920 -4.53 36.24 -11.71
C TRP A 920 -5.33 37.29 -12.48
N SER A 921 -6.61 37.04 -12.75
CA SER A 921 -7.49 38.12 -13.21
C SER A 921 -7.65 39.17 -12.11
N ALA A 922 -7.99 40.41 -12.47
CA ALA A 922 -8.30 41.46 -11.49
C ALA A 922 -9.39 41.02 -10.49
N GLU A 923 -10.40 40.28 -10.94
CA GLU A 923 -11.47 39.73 -10.10
C GLU A 923 -10.94 38.69 -9.10
N GLU A 924 -10.12 37.74 -9.56
CA GLU A 924 -9.53 36.71 -8.69
C GLU A 924 -8.55 37.31 -7.69
N PHE A 925 -7.73 38.28 -8.12
CA PHE A 925 -6.83 39.01 -7.24
C PHE A 925 -7.59 39.74 -6.13
N GLY A 926 -8.67 40.43 -6.48
CA GLY A 926 -9.55 41.09 -5.52
C GLY A 926 -10.20 40.12 -4.54
N ARG A 927 -10.77 39.02 -5.04
CA ARG A 927 -11.54 38.06 -4.23
C ARG A 927 -10.69 37.13 -3.37
N LEU A 928 -9.64 36.53 -3.95
CA LEU A 928 -8.87 35.46 -3.32
C LEU A 928 -7.69 35.97 -2.49
N LEU A 929 -7.14 37.14 -2.84
CA LEU A 929 -5.92 37.66 -2.22
C LEU A 929 -6.21 38.91 -1.37
N VAL A 930 -6.75 39.97 -1.97
CA VAL A 930 -7.01 41.25 -1.27
C VAL A 930 -8.19 41.15 -0.30
N GLY A 931 -9.26 40.46 -0.70
CA GLY A 931 -10.47 40.29 0.11
C GLY A 931 -10.32 39.28 1.25
N HIS A 932 -9.34 38.38 1.16
CA HIS A 932 -9.21 37.26 2.07
C HIS A 932 -8.74 37.72 3.48
N PRO A 933 -9.43 37.35 4.58
CA PRO A 933 -9.15 37.83 5.95
C PRO A 933 -7.71 37.64 6.44
N LEU A 934 -7.05 36.54 6.05
CA LEU A 934 -5.65 36.28 6.38
C LEU A 934 -4.63 36.73 5.30
N LEU A 935 -4.86 36.42 4.02
CA LEU A 935 -3.84 36.61 2.97
C LEU A 935 -3.56 38.08 2.64
N TRP A 936 -4.52 38.97 2.83
CA TRP A 936 -4.36 40.40 2.51
C TRP A 936 -3.17 41.03 3.25
N HIS A 937 -2.88 40.54 4.47
CA HIS A 937 -1.71 40.94 5.26
C HIS A 937 -0.37 40.63 4.59
N ILE A 938 -0.29 39.59 3.74
CA ILE A 938 0.91 39.27 2.94
C ILE A 938 0.90 40.09 1.66
N VAL A 939 -0.27 40.16 1.01
CA VAL A 939 -0.46 40.79 -0.30
C VAL A 939 -0.08 42.27 -0.29
N ARG A 940 -0.44 43.01 0.77
CA ARG A 940 -0.08 44.44 0.93
C ARG A 940 1.41 44.72 1.14
N ARG A 941 2.21 43.68 1.33
CA ARG A 941 3.66 43.77 1.59
C ARG A 941 4.50 43.38 0.37
N LEU A 942 3.87 43.37 -0.80
CA LEU A 942 4.48 43.01 -2.08
C LEU A 942 4.13 44.08 -3.11
N VAL A 943 5.03 44.26 -4.08
CA VAL A 943 4.75 45.04 -5.28
C VAL A 943 4.11 44.13 -6.33
N TRP A 944 3.06 44.60 -6.97
CA TRP A 944 2.31 43.85 -7.97
C TRP A 944 2.44 44.54 -9.32
N GLY A 945 2.58 43.75 -10.38
CA GLY A 945 2.52 44.22 -11.76
C GLY A 945 1.12 44.07 -12.32
N VAL A 946 0.71 45.03 -13.14
CA VAL A 946 -0.49 45.00 -13.98
C VAL A 946 -0.06 44.66 -15.39
N TYR A 947 -0.69 43.65 -15.98
CA TYR A 947 -0.34 43.11 -17.28
C TYR A 947 -1.55 43.11 -18.19
N ASP A 948 -1.32 43.33 -19.47
CA ASP A 948 -2.34 43.14 -20.50
C ASP A 948 -2.52 41.65 -20.87
N SER A 949 -3.45 41.38 -21.78
CA SER A 949 -3.71 40.01 -22.29
C SER A 949 -2.54 39.39 -23.07
N SER A 950 -1.57 40.19 -23.51
CA SER A 950 -0.33 39.72 -24.15
C SER A 950 0.77 39.37 -23.14
N GLY A 951 0.55 39.67 -21.86
CA GLY A 951 1.50 39.46 -20.77
C GLY A 951 2.54 40.58 -20.65
N GLN A 952 2.33 41.73 -21.29
CA GLN A 952 3.20 42.89 -21.17
C GLN A 952 2.87 43.68 -19.90
N LEU A 953 3.90 44.08 -19.14
CA LEU A 953 3.74 44.93 -17.96
C LEU A 953 3.30 46.34 -18.39
N THR A 954 2.11 46.77 -17.93
CA THR A 954 1.53 48.08 -18.23
C THR A 954 1.59 49.05 -17.05
N GLY A 955 1.85 48.54 -15.83
CA GLY A 955 1.97 49.36 -14.62
C GLY A 955 2.30 48.51 -13.40
N THR A 956 2.52 49.17 -12.26
CA THR A 956 2.81 48.52 -10.97
C THR A 956 2.00 49.15 -9.85
N LEU A 957 1.67 48.38 -8.81
CA LEU A 957 0.87 48.84 -7.69
C LEU A 957 1.30 48.22 -6.35
N ARG A 958 0.92 48.89 -5.26
CA ARG A 958 0.81 48.35 -3.90
C ARG A 958 -0.65 48.30 -3.46
N VAL A 959 -0.95 47.50 -2.42
CA VAL A 959 -2.26 47.49 -1.76
C VAL A 959 -2.17 48.28 -0.45
N ALA A 960 -3.01 49.28 -0.28
CA ALA A 960 -3.05 50.13 0.93
C ALA A 960 -3.82 49.47 2.10
N GLU A 961 -3.78 50.10 3.27
CA GLU A 961 -4.39 49.65 4.52
C GLU A 961 -5.92 49.48 4.42
N ASP A 962 -6.56 50.32 3.60
CA ASP A 962 -7.98 50.32 3.30
C ASP A 962 -8.36 49.39 2.12
N ARG A 963 -7.38 48.63 1.61
CA ARG A 963 -7.48 47.73 0.45
C ARG A 963 -7.66 48.42 -0.90
N SER A 964 -7.43 49.74 -0.98
CA SER A 964 -7.27 50.43 -2.26
C SER A 964 -5.91 50.12 -2.90
N PHE A 965 -5.75 50.48 -4.18
CA PHE A 965 -4.48 50.32 -4.90
C PHE A 965 -3.84 51.68 -5.14
N ALA A 966 -2.52 51.74 -5.00
CA ALA A 966 -1.73 52.94 -5.30
C ALA A 966 -0.52 52.56 -6.16
N ASP A 967 -0.08 53.46 -7.04
CA ASP A 967 1.13 53.27 -7.84
C ASP A 967 2.41 53.69 -7.09
N VAL A 968 3.53 53.83 -7.80
CA VAL A 968 4.84 54.16 -7.21
C VAL A 968 4.93 55.61 -6.72
N GLU A 969 4.10 56.50 -7.26
CA GLU A 969 4.00 57.91 -6.85
C GLU A 969 2.95 58.10 -5.72
N ASP A 970 2.40 56.99 -5.22
CA ASP A 970 1.29 56.91 -4.26
C ASP A 970 -0.07 57.43 -4.79
N ASP A 971 -0.22 57.52 -6.11
CA ASP A 971 -1.48 57.94 -6.73
C ASP A 971 -2.50 56.79 -6.76
N PRO A 972 -3.81 57.06 -6.49
CA PRO A 972 -4.85 56.04 -6.54
C PRO A 972 -4.98 55.37 -7.92
N LEU A 973 -4.95 54.03 -7.92
CA LEU A 973 -5.01 53.21 -9.13
C LEU A 973 -6.28 52.36 -9.16
N VAL A 974 -6.92 52.28 -10.33
CA VAL A 974 -8.08 51.39 -10.57
C VAL A 974 -7.67 50.32 -11.57
N LEU A 975 -7.89 49.06 -11.21
CA LEU A 975 -7.59 47.92 -12.09
C LEU A 975 -8.63 47.80 -13.22
N PRO A 976 -8.20 47.72 -14.49
CA PRO A 976 -9.08 47.32 -15.58
C PRO A 976 -9.66 45.92 -15.34
N SER A 977 -10.89 45.67 -15.80
CA SER A 977 -11.57 44.38 -15.58
C SER A 977 -10.90 43.21 -16.31
N ASP A 978 -10.22 43.48 -17.41
CA ASP A 978 -9.47 42.52 -18.23
C ASP A 978 -7.97 42.45 -17.86
N ALA A 979 -7.53 43.24 -16.88
CA ALA A 979 -6.14 43.22 -16.45
C ALA A 979 -5.78 41.91 -15.75
N LEU A 980 -4.54 41.48 -15.99
CA LEU A 980 -3.90 40.41 -15.25
C LEU A 980 -2.99 41.03 -14.19
N VAL A 981 -3.00 40.48 -12.98
CA VAL A 981 -2.20 40.96 -11.85
C VAL A 981 -1.27 39.85 -11.39
N GLY A 982 -0.03 40.19 -11.06
CA GLY A 982 0.91 39.20 -10.52
C GLY A 982 2.06 39.84 -9.75
N VAL A 983 2.72 39.04 -8.91
CA VAL A 983 3.91 39.52 -8.19
C VAL A 983 5.01 39.82 -9.22
N VAL A 984 5.45 41.07 -9.28
CA VAL A 984 6.42 41.52 -10.28
C VAL A 984 7.83 41.07 -9.90
N HIS A 985 8.57 40.54 -10.88
CA HIS A 985 9.97 40.18 -10.69
C HIS A 985 10.88 41.41 -10.89
N PRO A 986 12.00 41.59 -10.15
CA PRO A 986 12.85 42.78 -10.29
C PRO A 986 13.38 43.04 -11.71
N LEU A 987 13.70 41.99 -12.47
CA LEU A 987 14.09 42.13 -13.89
C LEU A 987 13.00 42.74 -14.77
N GLU A 988 11.72 42.62 -14.40
CA GLU A 988 10.61 43.24 -15.13
C GLU A 988 10.46 44.73 -14.75
N LEU A 989 11.02 45.18 -13.62
CA LEU A 989 10.95 46.57 -13.14
C LEU A 989 12.06 47.47 -13.71
N GLY A 990 13.13 46.92 -14.26
CA GLY A 990 14.28 47.72 -14.70
C GLY A 990 14.89 48.53 -13.54
N GLU A 991 14.93 49.86 -13.66
CA GLU A 991 15.39 50.77 -12.59
C GLU A 991 14.35 51.03 -11.49
N GLY A 992 13.11 50.57 -11.66
CA GLY A 992 11.99 50.75 -10.72
C GLY A 992 12.12 50.16 -9.30
N PRO A 993 12.98 49.15 -9.00
CA PRO A 993 13.07 48.62 -7.63
C PRO A 993 13.49 49.64 -6.57
N ALA A 994 14.29 50.65 -6.94
CA ALA A 994 14.76 51.68 -5.99
C ALA A 994 13.61 52.58 -5.50
N ALA A 995 12.76 53.05 -6.42
CA ALA A 995 11.61 53.88 -6.09
C ALA A 995 10.60 53.14 -5.20
N TRP A 996 10.30 51.88 -5.52
CA TRP A 996 9.44 51.05 -4.67
C TRP A 996 10.05 50.73 -3.30
N ALA A 997 11.38 50.62 -3.22
CA ALA A 997 12.06 50.39 -1.94
C ALA A 997 11.96 51.63 -1.01
N GLU A 998 12.00 52.83 -1.57
CA GLU A 998 11.76 54.09 -0.85
C GLU A 998 10.32 54.15 -0.31
N VAL A 999 9.32 53.91 -1.16
CA VAL A 999 7.90 53.84 -0.74
C VAL A 999 7.70 52.80 0.37
N PHE A 1000 8.26 51.60 0.24
CA PHE A 1000 8.10 50.57 1.27
C PHE A 1000 8.81 50.93 2.58
N ALA A 1001 9.92 51.68 2.53
CA ALA A 1001 10.60 52.17 3.72
C ALA A 1001 9.77 53.26 4.43
N ASP A 1002 9.16 54.18 3.69
CA ASP A 1002 8.32 55.27 4.23
C ASP A 1002 7.09 54.75 4.98
N TYR A 1003 6.51 53.64 4.54
CA TYR A 1003 5.39 52.96 5.18
C TYR A 1003 5.82 51.84 6.16
N GLU A 1004 7.12 51.70 6.45
CA GLU A 1004 7.69 50.67 7.32
C GLU A 1004 7.30 49.22 6.92
N ILE A 1005 7.15 48.96 5.62
CA ILE A 1005 6.69 47.69 5.07
C ILE A 1005 7.86 46.72 4.89
N LEU A 1006 7.91 45.70 5.74
CA LEU A 1006 8.85 44.57 5.58
C LEU A 1006 8.33 43.58 4.52
N GLN A 1007 9.13 43.21 3.52
CA GLN A 1007 8.70 42.20 2.53
C GLN A 1007 8.72 40.77 3.12
N PRO A 1008 7.76 39.89 2.76
CA PRO A 1008 7.68 38.52 3.28
C PRO A 1008 8.75 37.58 2.71
N PHE A 1009 9.34 37.94 1.57
CA PHE A 1009 10.51 37.31 0.94
C PHE A 1009 11.29 38.40 0.17
N PRO A 1010 12.55 38.16 -0.23
CA PRO A 1010 13.33 39.13 -1.02
C PRO A 1010 12.70 39.28 -2.41
N GLN A 1011 11.83 40.30 -2.58
CA GLN A 1011 11.31 40.72 -3.86
C GLN A 1011 12.17 41.85 -4.42
N LEU A 1012 12.16 43.04 -3.83
CA LEU A 1012 12.90 44.19 -4.38
C LEU A 1012 14.42 44.00 -4.26
N GLY A 1013 14.88 43.35 -3.19
CA GLY A 1013 16.29 43.01 -2.97
C GLY A 1013 16.70 41.64 -3.53
N ARG A 1014 15.92 41.05 -4.45
CA ARG A 1014 16.24 39.73 -5.04
C ARG A 1014 17.47 39.86 -5.94
N GLU A 1015 18.48 39.02 -5.72
CA GLU A 1015 19.63 38.93 -6.63
C GLU A 1015 19.18 38.46 -8.03
N THR A 1016 19.71 39.10 -9.07
CA THR A 1016 19.42 38.75 -10.48
C THR A 1016 20.73 38.50 -11.21
N TYR A 1017 20.69 37.61 -12.21
CA TYR A 1017 21.87 37.14 -12.94
C TYR A 1017 21.58 37.15 -14.44
N GLU A 1018 22.53 37.67 -15.22
CA GLU A 1018 22.52 37.49 -16.67
C GLU A 1018 23.24 36.19 -17.05
N PRO A 1019 22.88 35.54 -18.18
CA PRO A 1019 23.58 34.38 -18.72
C PRO A 1019 25.01 34.71 -19.15
N ASP A 1020 25.95 34.70 -18.20
CA ASP A 1020 27.37 34.91 -18.42
C ASP A 1020 28.14 33.58 -18.43
N ALA A 1021 28.97 33.38 -19.45
CA ALA A 1021 29.79 32.19 -19.60
C ALA A 1021 30.82 32.05 -18.47
N ALA A 1022 31.33 33.17 -17.91
CA ALA A 1022 32.28 33.11 -16.80
C ALA A 1022 31.61 32.64 -15.50
N LEU A 1023 30.38 33.11 -15.22
CA LEU A 1023 29.58 32.63 -14.09
C LEU A 1023 29.24 31.13 -14.20
N ILE A 1024 28.84 30.67 -15.39
CA ILE A 1024 28.54 29.24 -15.61
C ILE A 1024 29.79 28.38 -15.38
N ALA A 1025 30.94 28.80 -15.90
CA ALA A 1025 32.20 28.10 -15.68
C ALA A 1025 32.60 28.06 -14.19
N GLU A 1026 32.32 29.14 -13.44
CA GLU A 1026 32.54 29.17 -11.99
C GLU A 1026 31.63 28.16 -11.25
N ILE A 1027 30.36 28.09 -11.64
CA ILE A 1027 29.38 27.15 -11.07
C ILE A 1027 29.77 25.69 -11.35
N GLU A 1028 30.18 25.36 -12.57
CA GLU A 1028 30.61 24.00 -12.94
C GLU A 1028 31.93 23.58 -12.28
N ALA A 1029 32.82 24.55 -12.00
CA ALA A 1029 34.10 24.29 -11.34
C ALA A 1029 33.98 24.06 -9.82
N ALA A 1030 32.87 24.49 -9.19
CA ALA A 1030 32.67 24.36 -7.76
C ALA A 1030 32.46 22.90 -7.31
N LYS A 1031 32.97 22.57 -6.11
CA LYS A 1031 32.65 21.33 -5.40
C LYS A 1031 31.54 21.62 -4.41
N VAL A 1032 30.39 20.98 -4.61
CA VAL A 1032 29.17 21.25 -3.86
C VAL A 1032 28.84 20.06 -2.97
N PRO A 1033 28.56 20.23 -1.66
CA PRO A 1033 28.12 19.14 -0.82
C PRO A 1033 26.88 18.43 -1.39
N THR A 1034 26.85 17.11 -1.43
CA THR A 1034 25.72 16.32 -1.97
C THR A 1034 24.39 16.70 -1.32
N ARG A 1035 24.39 17.03 -0.02
CA ARG A 1035 23.20 17.49 0.70
C ARG A 1035 22.69 18.86 0.25
N ALA A 1036 23.55 19.74 -0.27
CA ALA A 1036 23.15 21.03 -0.83
C ALA A 1036 22.44 20.85 -2.18
N VAL A 1037 22.95 19.94 -3.04
CA VAL A 1037 22.28 19.54 -4.29
C VAL A 1037 20.90 18.97 -4.01
N ILE A 1038 20.76 18.05 -3.05
CA ILE A 1038 19.45 17.52 -2.62
C ILE A 1038 18.54 18.64 -2.09
N GLY A 1039 19.12 19.67 -1.46
CA GLY A 1039 18.40 20.85 -0.97
C GLY A 1039 17.65 21.62 -2.06
N LEU A 1040 18.11 21.57 -3.31
CA LEU A 1040 17.46 22.19 -4.46
C LEU A 1040 16.05 21.64 -4.73
N GLU A 1041 15.70 20.44 -4.25
CA GLU A 1041 14.34 19.89 -4.35
C GLU A 1041 13.29 20.82 -3.71
N ARG A 1042 13.69 21.68 -2.76
CA ARG A 1042 12.81 22.68 -2.14
C ARG A 1042 12.47 23.87 -3.07
N ARG A 1043 13.17 23.99 -4.20
CA ARG A 1043 13.06 25.09 -5.18
C ARG A 1043 12.55 24.65 -6.54
N GLY A 1044 11.92 23.48 -6.57
CA GLY A 1044 11.29 22.94 -7.78
C GLY A 1044 12.19 22.01 -8.61
N TRP A 1045 13.41 21.73 -8.16
CA TRP A 1045 14.26 20.70 -8.78
C TRP A 1045 13.80 19.29 -8.39
N ARG A 1046 14.16 18.31 -9.20
CA ARG A 1046 13.96 16.87 -8.96
C ARG A 1046 15.24 16.13 -9.32
N ARG A 1047 15.55 15.06 -8.61
CA ARG A 1047 16.61 14.13 -9.03
C ARG A 1047 16.11 13.29 -10.19
N GLY A 1048 17.02 12.96 -11.12
CA GLY A 1048 16.76 12.00 -12.18
C GLY A 1048 16.32 10.64 -11.64
N ASP A 1049 15.63 9.87 -12.46
CA ASP A 1049 15.13 8.57 -12.05
C ASP A 1049 16.27 7.61 -11.69
N PRO A 1050 16.05 6.67 -10.74
CA PRO A 1050 17.05 5.69 -10.35
C PRO A 1050 17.40 4.77 -11.51
N GLN A 1051 18.67 4.69 -11.85
CA GLN A 1051 19.23 3.72 -12.79
C GLN A 1051 19.71 2.46 -12.06
N ASP A 1052 20.58 1.69 -12.70
CA ASP A 1052 21.17 0.48 -12.12
C ASP A 1052 21.81 0.75 -10.75
N ALA A 1053 21.62 -0.21 -9.83
CA ALA A 1053 22.05 -0.10 -8.42
C ALA A 1053 21.51 1.14 -7.67
N GLY A 1054 20.47 1.81 -8.19
CA GLY A 1054 19.87 2.99 -7.57
C GLY A 1054 20.68 4.28 -7.76
N TRP A 1055 21.42 4.38 -8.86
CA TRP A 1055 22.24 5.55 -9.21
C TRP A 1055 21.41 6.68 -9.84
N GLN A 1056 21.69 7.93 -9.46
CA GLN A 1056 21.03 9.14 -9.99
C GLN A 1056 22.10 10.15 -10.45
N GLY A 1057 22.27 10.30 -11.76
CA GLY A 1057 23.35 11.09 -12.36
C GLY A 1057 23.02 12.53 -12.75
N TRP A 1058 21.80 13.02 -12.50
CA TRP A 1058 21.40 14.39 -12.83
C TRP A 1058 20.30 14.92 -11.90
N ILE A 1059 20.11 16.23 -11.93
CA ILE A 1059 18.91 16.93 -11.43
C ILE A 1059 18.23 17.66 -12.58
N GLU A 1060 16.93 17.86 -12.47
CA GLU A 1060 16.11 18.53 -13.47
C GLU A 1060 15.10 19.49 -12.84
N ARG A 1061 14.70 20.52 -13.57
CA ARG A 1061 13.66 21.47 -13.16
C ARG A 1061 12.78 21.81 -14.35
N ASP A 1062 11.46 21.76 -14.16
CA ASP A 1062 10.50 22.19 -15.19
C ASP A 1062 10.63 23.69 -15.44
N VAL A 1063 10.56 24.08 -16.71
CA VAL A 1063 10.57 25.47 -17.17
C VAL A 1063 9.37 25.75 -18.10
N PRO A 1064 9.00 27.02 -18.34
CA PRO A 1064 7.87 27.36 -19.21
C PRO A 1064 7.95 26.70 -20.61
N GLY A 1065 6.77 26.35 -21.15
CA GLY A 1065 6.63 25.71 -22.47
C GLY A 1065 6.73 24.18 -22.47
N GLY A 1066 6.58 23.52 -21.31
CA GLY A 1066 6.65 22.06 -21.20
C GLY A 1066 8.06 21.50 -21.40
N ARG A 1067 9.08 22.35 -21.19
CA ARG A 1067 10.50 21.97 -21.24
C ARG A 1067 11.02 21.74 -19.83
N ALA A 1068 12.16 21.07 -19.71
CA ALA A 1068 12.90 20.95 -18.47
C ALA A 1068 14.37 21.30 -18.71
N VAL A 1069 15.01 21.88 -17.70
CA VAL A 1069 16.46 22.08 -17.66
C VAL A 1069 17.06 20.94 -16.86
N THR A 1070 18.08 20.30 -17.43
CA THR A 1070 18.79 19.19 -16.80
C THR A 1070 20.22 19.61 -16.51
N VAL A 1071 20.70 19.32 -15.31
CA VAL A 1071 22.08 19.54 -14.88
C VAL A 1071 22.63 18.20 -14.41
N GLY A 1072 23.71 17.73 -15.05
CA GLY A 1072 24.37 16.49 -14.66
C GLY A 1072 25.13 16.63 -13.35
N LEU A 1073 25.33 15.50 -12.69
CA LEU A 1073 26.08 15.37 -11.44
C LEU A 1073 27.27 14.43 -11.66
N ASP A 1074 28.46 14.86 -11.25
CA ASP A 1074 29.67 14.03 -11.21
C ASP A 1074 30.22 13.98 -9.77
N PRO A 1075 30.28 12.80 -9.13
CA PRO A 1075 30.02 11.47 -9.70
C PRO A 1075 28.53 11.13 -9.86
N GLY A 1076 27.63 11.64 -9.02
CA GLY A 1076 26.22 11.22 -8.93
C GLY A 1076 25.81 10.76 -7.51
N ILE A 1077 24.54 10.42 -7.32
CA ILE A 1077 23.93 10.09 -6.01
C ILE A 1077 23.44 8.63 -5.99
N SER A 1078 23.78 7.87 -4.95
CA SER A 1078 23.26 6.51 -4.70
C SER A 1078 22.10 6.54 -3.69
N ILE A 1079 20.95 5.95 -4.06
CA ILE A 1079 19.75 5.91 -3.19
C ILE A 1079 19.96 5.07 -1.93
N GLY A 1080 20.78 4.02 -2.00
CA GLY A 1080 21.09 3.14 -0.87
C GLY A 1080 22.14 3.71 0.08
N SER A 1081 22.90 4.72 -0.35
CA SER A 1081 23.97 5.35 0.41
C SER A 1081 24.15 6.80 -0.04
N LEU A 1082 23.37 7.73 0.55
CA LEU A 1082 23.44 9.16 0.22
C LEU A 1082 24.81 9.78 0.54
N ASP A 1083 25.57 9.14 1.43
CA ASP A 1083 26.94 9.54 1.82
C ASP A 1083 28.01 8.81 0.97
N PHE A 1084 27.64 8.18 -0.15
CA PHE A 1084 28.60 7.52 -1.07
C PHE A 1084 29.64 8.51 -1.64
N ALA A 1085 29.21 9.74 -1.92
CA ALA A 1085 30.08 10.84 -2.30
C ALA A 1085 29.62 12.09 -1.52
N ASP A 1086 30.53 12.70 -0.75
CA ASP A 1086 30.21 13.87 0.06
C ASP A 1086 30.04 15.14 -0.78
N GLU A 1087 30.65 15.19 -1.97
CA GLU A 1087 30.66 16.34 -2.89
C GLU A 1087 30.28 15.95 -4.32
N GLN A 1088 29.73 16.91 -5.07
CA GLN A 1088 29.33 16.81 -6.46
C GLN A 1088 29.91 17.99 -7.25
N SER A 1089 30.21 17.75 -8.53
CA SER A 1089 30.36 18.80 -9.54
C SER A 1089 29.13 18.83 -10.43
N LEU A 1090 28.70 20.03 -10.81
CA LEU A 1090 27.62 20.23 -11.76
C LEU A 1090 28.20 20.22 -13.17
N VAL A 1091 27.56 19.49 -14.09
CA VAL A 1091 28.02 19.38 -15.49
C VAL A 1091 26.89 19.65 -16.48
N GLY A 1092 27.20 20.35 -17.57
CA GLY A 1092 26.27 20.60 -18.66
C GLY A 1092 25.22 21.66 -18.33
N VAL A 1093 25.57 22.67 -17.54
CA VAL A 1093 24.66 23.77 -17.18
C VAL A 1093 24.42 24.63 -18.42
N SER A 1094 23.18 24.66 -18.92
CA SER A 1094 22.79 25.49 -20.07
C SER A 1094 21.48 26.22 -19.83
N VAL A 1095 21.46 27.53 -20.13
CA VAL A 1095 20.30 28.43 -20.01
C VAL A 1095 20.03 29.26 -21.28
N ALA A 1096 20.68 28.92 -22.41
CA ALA A 1096 20.73 29.77 -23.61
C ALA A 1096 19.36 30.02 -24.29
N ASP A 1097 18.39 29.12 -24.11
CA ASP A 1097 17.07 29.17 -24.75
C ASP A 1097 15.93 29.51 -23.77
N LEU A 1098 16.27 30.11 -22.63
CA LEU A 1098 15.33 30.46 -21.57
C LEU A 1098 15.06 31.96 -21.56
N ASP A 1099 13.87 32.35 -21.10
CA ASP A 1099 13.57 33.75 -20.86
C ASP A 1099 14.46 34.32 -19.72
N PRO A 1100 14.72 35.64 -19.69
CA PRO A 1100 15.66 36.23 -18.74
C PRO A 1100 15.37 35.94 -17.26
N VAL A 1101 14.09 35.89 -16.86
CA VAL A 1101 13.71 35.57 -15.47
C VAL A 1101 14.01 34.11 -15.16
N THR A 1102 13.57 33.18 -16.02
CA THR A 1102 13.85 31.74 -15.80
C THR A 1102 15.36 31.46 -15.76
N ALA A 1103 16.14 32.07 -16.65
CA ALA A 1103 17.59 31.94 -16.67
C ALA A 1103 18.23 32.48 -15.38
N SER A 1104 17.87 33.69 -14.97
CA SER A 1104 18.35 34.32 -13.73
C SER A 1104 18.03 33.48 -12.49
N GLU A 1105 16.84 32.87 -12.44
CA GLU A 1105 16.39 32.06 -11.30
C GLU A 1105 17.10 30.71 -11.21
N ILE A 1106 17.40 30.08 -12.35
CA ILE A 1106 18.23 28.87 -12.39
C ILE A 1106 19.65 29.21 -11.94
N LEU A 1107 20.26 30.27 -12.49
CA LEU A 1107 21.60 30.68 -12.12
C LEU A 1107 21.69 31.06 -10.64
N ARG A 1108 20.68 31.73 -10.08
CA ARG A 1108 20.62 32.02 -8.65
C ARG A 1108 20.60 30.74 -7.80
N ASP A 1109 19.76 29.77 -8.15
CA ASP A 1109 19.67 28.51 -7.41
C ASP A 1109 21.00 27.75 -7.39
N LEU A 1110 21.65 27.66 -8.56
CA LEU A 1110 22.95 27.02 -8.67
C LEU A 1110 24.04 27.82 -7.96
N ARG A 1111 23.99 29.16 -8.06
CA ARG A 1111 24.97 30.02 -7.40
C ARG A 1111 24.91 29.89 -5.88
N GLU A 1112 23.72 29.78 -5.29
CA GLU A 1112 23.56 29.67 -3.84
C GLU A 1112 24.16 28.39 -3.25
N ILE A 1113 24.18 27.28 -3.99
CA ILE A 1113 24.81 26.03 -3.52
C ILE A 1113 26.31 25.97 -3.83
N THR A 1114 26.83 26.89 -4.64
CA THR A 1114 28.26 27.00 -5.00
C THR A 1114 29.02 28.09 -4.24
N ARG A 1115 28.31 28.91 -3.46
CA ARG A 1115 28.87 29.88 -2.49
C ARG A 1115 29.11 29.20 -1.15
#